data_AF-A0A2D0HC28-F1
#
_entry.id   AF-A0A2D0HC28-F1
#
_cell.length_a   1.000
_cell.length_b   1.000
_cell.length_c   1.000
_cell.angle_alpha   90.00
_cell.angle_beta   90.00
_cell.angle_gamma   90.00
#
_symmetry.space_group_name_H-M   'P 1'
#
loop_
_entity.id
_entity.type
_entity.pdbx_description
1 polymer ?
#
loop_
_entity_poly.entity_id
_entity_poly.type
_entity_poly.pdbx_seq_one_letter_code
_entity_poly.pdbx_strand_id
1 'polypeptide(L)'
;MKTSTKLLSRLDYYYQQIKTIILTRQNPITGLLPASTAITAHGDYTDAWVRDNVYSILAVWGLGLAYRKIDDDEGRTYELEHSVIKLMRGLLFAMMRQAHKVETFKHTQSLLDGLHAKYNTATGDIVVGDDEWGHLQLDATSIFLLILAQMTAAGLQIIYTIDEVNFVQNLVYYIGRAYRTPDYGIWERGNKINRGSAELNASSVGMAKAALEAINGLDLFGVRGSQASVIHVLPDEIARARITLESLLPRESGSKEIDAALLSIISYPAFAVEDLELRDRTLNDIINKLAGKYGCKRFLRDGHQTVLEDNQRLHYEPWELRQFEHIECEWPLFFTYLVLDGLFRGEQEQVKKYQELLESLLIEQDGLRLLPELYYVPAENIEAEKLAPQTQPRLPNENIPLVWAQSLYFLSQMLSEGLLAVGDIDPLGRHLCVGKQREALVQIALLAEDEDLQKKLEVHGIEAQTPTQVEPIQVRKAGEFSAIYTQIGRNDKLGLTGRPVRRLRSLTTSRIFRISGETIVFLPSFSDSQQFYLTLDYHFLLDQIRSELAYIQKYWSDLGRPTLTLMLTHTMLESGSEALLELMQELKDGVCNGVRVKLGRLNQLMLTAGIQRIDFLPNAEFSRSPVKNASPRCYYLAYHPEKNWRLGHTQEFQMECETNFGLLLSHLRSSENIYEQIELLQTLTRLQGMQFDTGYGGPGYPVTVGDLLDEVYTKAGDLGIWAVVRRAAGLRQMVDISLSDAVTSILVRGKQIAVGKAYSEASLITVPMSHDEIADKINHFCREDIRDRVLTQEILIYVGILIRSEPELFQGLLTLRVGYLILLITSELARELHVTQDEAYDYLMQLSPFEVKMRLRQVLTGYTGMSNLLRQQESLHVKQKESDIAWVVLPGIAEGIEVPPGGWRRFRQAEGATGRVPKEFFKQVWLLMQHCKGLVIGDKLERRNRLDSEIMLSEMTAGERNFALLVEHLLNKIEATEYRQVNIEALIELAAIAANNPKLQIEEYIVLDVLIGHAVRLAWLENHSQRSDRYDEDKASAWRSFYNTSPRDCASYILKAFRFLTEFVKDF
;
A
#
# COMPACT_ATOMS: atom_id res chain seq x y z
N MET A 1 -45.28 22.48 20.89
CA MET A 1 -46.14 22.14 19.74
C MET A 1 -46.48 23.41 18.97
N LYS A 2 -45.91 23.61 17.77
CA LYS A 2 -46.35 24.66 16.85
C LYS A 2 -47.77 24.28 16.36
N THR A 3 -48.71 25.23 16.27
CA THR A 3 -50.02 24.96 15.66
C THR A 3 -49.84 24.57 14.18
N SER A 4 -50.65 23.66 13.65
CA SER A 4 -50.54 23.16 12.25
C SER A 4 -50.38 24.29 11.21
N THR A 5 -51.13 25.39 11.38
CA THR A 5 -51.03 26.60 10.53
C THR A 5 -49.66 27.29 10.60
N LYS A 6 -49.00 27.31 11.77
CA LYS A 6 -47.64 27.90 11.92
C LYS A 6 -46.58 27.01 11.26
N LEU A 7 -46.76 25.69 11.32
CA LEU A 7 -45.88 24.74 10.64
C LEU A 7 -45.92 24.95 9.12
N LEU A 8 -47.13 24.97 8.55
CA LEU A 8 -47.34 25.21 7.12
C LEU A 8 -46.71 26.53 6.67
N SER A 9 -46.99 27.64 7.36
CA SER A 9 -46.42 28.95 7.02
C SER A 9 -44.89 28.97 7.00
N ARG A 10 -44.24 28.14 7.82
CA ARG A 10 -42.77 28.06 7.86
C ARG A 10 -42.21 27.18 6.76
N LEU A 11 -42.88 26.07 6.42
CA LEU A 11 -42.53 25.25 5.27
C LEU A 11 -42.72 26.02 3.96
N ASP A 12 -43.77 26.85 3.86
CA ASP A 12 -44.02 27.74 2.73
C ASP A 12 -42.90 28.76 2.54
N TYR A 13 -42.40 29.33 3.64
CA TYR A 13 -41.23 30.22 3.60
C TYR A 13 -40.01 29.52 2.99
N TYR A 14 -39.64 28.33 3.49
CA TYR A 14 -38.50 27.58 2.94
C TYR A 14 -38.74 27.15 1.48
N TYR A 15 -39.96 26.77 1.13
CA TYR A 15 -40.32 26.43 -0.24
C TYR A 15 -40.09 27.61 -1.19
N GLN A 16 -40.54 28.82 -0.86
CA GLN A 16 -40.30 30.00 -1.72
C GLN A 16 -38.81 30.32 -1.85
N GLN A 17 -38.03 30.22 -0.77
CA GLN A 17 -36.59 30.44 -0.78
C GLN A 17 -35.87 29.40 -1.65
N ILE A 18 -36.13 28.10 -1.41
CA ILE A 18 -35.52 26.99 -2.16
C ILE A 18 -35.92 27.02 -3.63
N LYS A 19 -37.18 27.36 -3.94
CA LYS A 19 -37.65 27.49 -5.32
C LYS A 19 -36.89 28.59 -6.06
N THR A 20 -36.73 29.74 -5.43
CA THR A 20 -36.08 30.92 -6.02
C THR A 20 -34.56 30.73 -6.14
N ILE A 21 -33.93 30.14 -5.12
CA ILE A 21 -32.46 30.04 -5.04
C ILE A 21 -31.93 28.75 -5.69
N ILE A 22 -32.59 27.60 -5.52
CA ILE A 22 -32.06 26.31 -5.96
C ILE A 22 -32.79 25.82 -7.20
N LEU A 23 -34.12 25.61 -7.13
CA LEU A 23 -34.86 24.94 -8.19
C LEU A 23 -34.96 25.75 -9.48
N THR A 24 -34.95 27.09 -9.42
CA THR A 24 -34.93 27.94 -10.62
C THR A 24 -33.67 27.71 -11.47
N ARG A 25 -32.56 27.26 -10.87
CA ARG A 25 -31.31 26.94 -11.56
C ARG A 25 -31.26 25.50 -12.08
N GLN A 26 -32.24 24.65 -11.71
CA GLN A 26 -32.25 23.24 -12.09
C GLN A 26 -32.60 23.09 -13.57
N ASN A 27 -31.75 22.37 -14.32
CA ASN A 27 -32.00 22.13 -15.72
C ASN A 27 -33.28 21.29 -15.93
N PRO A 28 -34.20 21.71 -16.81
CA PRO A 28 -35.49 21.05 -16.99
C PRO A 28 -35.40 19.72 -17.74
N ILE A 29 -34.27 19.36 -18.34
CA ILE A 29 -34.07 18.10 -19.06
C ILE A 29 -33.29 17.14 -18.18
N THR A 30 -32.06 17.49 -17.84
CA THR A 30 -31.13 16.60 -17.11
C THR A 30 -31.40 16.58 -15.60
N GLY A 31 -32.02 17.63 -15.05
CA GLY A 31 -32.15 17.82 -13.60
C GLY A 31 -30.88 18.33 -12.92
N LEU A 32 -29.78 18.56 -13.65
CA LEU A 32 -28.51 19.02 -13.10
C LEU A 32 -28.57 20.51 -12.73
N LEU A 33 -27.76 20.89 -11.74
CA LEU A 33 -27.53 22.25 -11.29
C LEU A 33 -26.14 22.72 -11.74
N PRO A 34 -25.99 23.95 -12.25
CA PRO A 34 -24.68 24.56 -12.44
C PRO A 34 -24.07 24.90 -11.07
N ALA A 35 -22.74 24.83 -10.94
CA ALA A 35 -22.05 25.16 -9.69
C ALA A 35 -22.12 26.66 -9.34
N SER A 36 -22.15 27.55 -10.34
CA SER A 36 -22.40 28.98 -10.18
C SER A 36 -23.07 29.57 -11.42
N THR A 37 -23.58 30.80 -11.28
CA THR A 37 -24.11 31.61 -12.38
C THR A 37 -23.05 32.50 -13.03
N ALA A 38 -21.83 32.54 -12.51
CA ALA A 38 -20.74 33.38 -13.00
C ALA A 38 -19.68 32.56 -13.75
N ILE A 39 -19.25 33.05 -14.92
CA ILE A 39 -17.99 32.61 -15.56
C ILE A 39 -16.88 33.45 -14.92
N THR A 40 -16.00 32.83 -14.14
CA THR A 40 -14.89 33.54 -13.48
C THR A 40 -13.55 33.19 -14.13
N ALA A 41 -12.48 33.90 -13.74
CA ALA A 41 -11.12 33.58 -14.18
C ALA A 41 -10.63 32.18 -13.75
N HIS A 42 -11.35 31.49 -12.84
CA HIS A 42 -10.97 30.18 -12.29
C HIS A 42 -11.74 28.99 -12.87
N GLY A 43 -12.65 29.23 -13.83
CA GLY A 43 -13.37 28.16 -14.53
C GLY A 43 -14.75 28.59 -15.05
N ASP A 44 -15.28 27.79 -15.99
CA ASP A 44 -16.69 27.88 -16.37
C ASP A 44 -17.54 27.14 -15.33
N TYR A 45 -18.02 27.88 -14.33
CA TYR A 45 -18.87 27.33 -13.27
C TYR A 45 -20.32 27.05 -13.74
N THR A 46 -20.61 27.17 -15.05
CA THR A 46 -21.90 26.73 -15.61
C THR A 46 -22.02 25.21 -15.77
N ASP A 47 -20.91 24.49 -15.59
CA ASP A 47 -20.89 23.03 -15.52
C ASP A 47 -21.49 22.49 -14.20
N ALA A 48 -21.93 21.24 -14.23
CA ALA A 48 -22.51 20.51 -13.12
C ALA A 48 -21.46 19.60 -12.47
N TRP A 49 -20.92 20.02 -11.33
CA TRP A 49 -20.06 19.17 -10.50
C TRP A 49 -20.89 18.16 -9.72
N VAL A 50 -20.46 16.90 -9.68
CA VAL A 50 -21.16 15.82 -8.97
C VAL A 50 -21.37 16.18 -7.50
N ARG A 51 -20.30 16.62 -6.83
CA ARG A 51 -20.30 16.98 -5.40
C ARG A 51 -21.27 18.12 -5.10
N ASP A 52 -21.14 19.23 -5.81
CA ASP A 52 -21.95 20.44 -5.63
C ASP A 52 -23.43 20.14 -5.88
N ASN A 53 -23.76 19.33 -6.89
CA ASN A 53 -25.12 18.88 -7.15
C ASN A 53 -25.70 18.07 -5.99
N VAL A 54 -24.95 17.08 -5.49
CA VAL A 54 -25.41 16.22 -4.39
C VAL A 54 -25.60 17.01 -3.10
N TYR A 55 -24.70 17.93 -2.75
CA TYR A 55 -24.90 18.77 -1.56
C TYR A 55 -26.00 19.82 -1.73
N SER A 56 -26.13 20.41 -2.92
CA SER A 56 -27.13 21.45 -3.21
C SER A 56 -28.56 20.92 -3.15
N ILE A 57 -28.77 19.64 -3.49
CA ILE A 57 -30.11 19.04 -3.50
C ILE A 57 -30.59 18.61 -2.10
N LEU A 58 -29.71 18.59 -1.09
CA LEU A 58 -30.07 18.14 0.27
C LEU A 58 -31.12 19.03 0.95
N ALA A 59 -31.10 20.34 0.73
CA ALA A 59 -32.15 21.23 1.25
C ALA A 59 -33.52 20.94 0.62
N VAL A 60 -33.55 20.63 -0.70
CA VAL A 60 -34.79 20.26 -1.41
C VAL A 60 -35.33 18.93 -0.87
N TRP A 61 -34.44 17.95 -0.68
CA TRP A 61 -34.79 16.65 -0.11
C TRP A 61 -35.31 16.80 1.33
N GLY A 62 -34.59 17.53 2.18
CA GLY A 62 -35.01 17.83 3.55
C GLY A 62 -36.36 18.53 3.60
N LEU A 63 -36.61 19.51 2.74
CA LEU A 63 -37.91 20.18 2.69
C LEU A 63 -39.03 19.20 2.26
N GLY A 64 -38.78 18.34 1.28
CA GLY A 64 -39.73 17.29 0.87
C GLY A 64 -40.06 16.33 2.02
N LEU A 65 -39.05 15.89 2.77
CA LEU A 65 -39.24 15.07 3.98
C LEU A 65 -40.03 15.80 5.07
N ALA A 66 -39.87 17.11 5.21
CA ALA A 66 -40.64 17.91 6.15
C ALA A 66 -42.12 18.02 5.74
N TYR A 67 -42.40 18.17 4.44
CA TYR A 67 -43.77 18.15 3.90
C TYR A 67 -44.45 16.78 4.01
N ARG A 68 -43.71 15.66 3.97
CA ARG A 68 -44.29 14.31 4.24
C ARG A 68 -44.99 14.19 5.60
N LYS A 69 -44.68 15.07 6.54
CA LYS A 69 -45.23 15.05 7.90
C LYS A 69 -46.57 15.80 8.02
N ILE A 70 -47.07 16.40 6.95
CA ILE A 70 -48.37 17.08 6.90
C ILE A 70 -49.33 16.35 5.95
N ASP A 71 -50.63 16.40 6.26
CA ASP A 71 -51.66 15.64 5.51
C ASP A 71 -52.04 16.29 4.16
N ASP A 72 -52.10 17.62 4.10
CA ASP A 72 -52.38 18.39 2.88
C ASP A 72 -51.18 19.30 2.57
N ASP A 73 -50.38 18.90 1.59
CA ASP A 73 -49.15 19.55 1.19
C ASP A 73 -49.27 20.30 -0.15
N GLU A 74 -50.49 20.41 -0.69
CA GLU A 74 -50.77 20.98 -2.02
C GLU A 74 -49.96 20.32 -3.17
N GLY A 75 -49.49 19.08 -2.98
CA GLY A 75 -48.63 18.36 -3.94
C GLY A 75 -47.15 18.75 -3.91
N ARG A 76 -46.71 19.56 -2.94
CA ARG A 76 -45.33 20.05 -2.86
C ARG A 76 -44.32 18.96 -2.54
N THR A 77 -44.69 17.93 -1.76
CA THR A 77 -43.84 16.76 -1.53
C THR A 77 -43.49 16.10 -2.85
N TYR A 78 -44.49 15.88 -3.72
CA TYR A 78 -44.29 15.24 -5.01
C TYR A 78 -43.34 16.06 -5.90
N GLU A 79 -43.55 17.38 -6.00
CA GLU A 79 -42.68 18.30 -6.76
C GLU A 79 -41.23 18.22 -6.27
N LEU A 80 -41.00 18.42 -4.97
CA LEU A 80 -39.66 18.48 -4.39
C LEU A 80 -38.93 17.14 -4.54
N GLU A 81 -39.59 16.03 -4.26
CA GLU A 81 -39.00 14.69 -4.40
C GLU A 81 -38.66 14.36 -5.84
N HIS A 82 -39.52 14.69 -6.80
CA HIS A 82 -39.22 14.45 -8.21
C HIS A 82 -38.11 15.35 -8.72
N SER A 83 -37.96 16.57 -8.20
CA SER A 83 -36.77 17.39 -8.45
C SER A 83 -35.49 16.73 -7.92
N VAL A 84 -35.53 16.14 -6.73
CA VAL A 84 -34.38 15.39 -6.16
C VAL A 84 -34.04 14.16 -6.99
N ILE A 85 -35.05 13.34 -7.30
CA ILE A 85 -34.90 12.13 -8.13
C ILE A 85 -34.31 12.49 -9.48
N LYS A 86 -34.81 13.55 -10.12
CA LYS A 86 -34.35 13.97 -11.45
C LYS A 86 -32.88 14.36 -11.44
N LEU A 87 -32.42 15.12 -10.44
CA LEU A 87 -31.00 15.49 -10.31
C LEU A 87 -30.11 14.27 -10.11
N MET A 88 -30.46 13.40 -9.16
CA MET A 88 -29.66 12.19 -8.86
C MET A 88 -29.60 11.25 -10.07
N ARG A 89 -30.71 11.12 -10.81
CA ARG A 89 -30.74 10.37 -12.07
C ARG A 89 -29.94 11.04 -13.17
N GLY A 90 -29.93 12.37 -13.26
CA GLY A 90 -29.08 13.12 -14.18
C GLY A 90 -27.60 12.79 -13.99
N LEU A 91 -27.13 12.78 -12.75
CA LEU A 91 -25.76 12.38 -12.40
C LEU A 91 -25.49 10.90 -12.73
N LEU A 92 -26.43 10.01 -12.40
CA LEU A 92 -26.33 8.59 -12.74
C LEU A 92 -26.16 8.40 -14.26
N PHE A 93 -26.97 9.07 -15.07
CA PHE A 93 -26.89 8.97 -16.53
C PHE A 93 -25.55 9.51 -17.07
N ALA A 94 -25.06 10.63 -16.55
CA ALA A 94 -23.76 11.17 -16.93
C ALA A 94 -22.60 10.20 -16.62
N MET A 95 -22.64 9.56 -15.45
CA MET A 95 -21.66 8.53 -15.08
C MET A 95 -21.81 7.25 -15.92
N MET A 96 -23.05 6.80 -16.19
CA MET A 96 -23.31 5.61 -17.00
C MET A 96 -22.81 5.74 -18.44
N ARG A 97 -22.82 6.95 -19.02
CA ARG A 97 -22.20 7.21 -20.33
C ARG A 97 -20.69 6.91 -20.35
N GLN A 98 -20.04 6.94 -19.19
CA GLN A 98 -18.62 6.61 -19.02
C GLN A 98 -18.40 5.21 -18.42
N ALA A 99 -19.33 4.26 -18.60
CA ALA A 99 -19.17 2.90 -18.09
C ALA A 99 -17.85 2.22 -18.50
N HIS A 100 -17.34 2.51 -19.71
CA HIS A 100 -16.04 2.02 -20.16
C HIS A 100 -14.87 2.52 -19.28
N LYS A 101 -14.93 3.75 -18.75
CA LYS A 101 -13.92 4.27 -17.80
C LYS A 101 -13.98 3.52 -16.48
N VAL A 102 -15.19 3.27 -15.96
CA VAL A 102 -15.40 2.46 -14.76
C VAL A 102 -14.82 1.06 -14.94
N GLU A 103 -15.03 0.43 -16.10
CA GLU A 103 -14.45 -0.87 -16.43
C GLU A 103 -12.92 -0.84 -16.35
N THR A 104 -12.27 0.08 -17.09
CA THR A 104 -10.81 0.18 -17.14
C THR A 104 -10.21 0.51 -15.76
N PHE A 105 -10.79 1.48 -15.04
CA PHE A 105 -10.28 1.95 -13.76
C PHE A 105 -10.26 0.88 -12.67
N LYS A 106 -11.20 -0.09 -12.70
CA LYS A 106 -11.17 -1.25 -11.79
C LYS A 106 -9.86 -2.04 -11.91
N HIS A 107 -9.17 -2.00 -13.04
CA HIS A 107 -7.90 -2.67 -13.23
C HIS A 107 -6.71 -1.74 -13.03
N THR A 108 -6.73 -0.57 -13.69
CA THR A 108 -5.56 0.30 -13.79
C THR A 108 -5.38 1.21 -12.58
N GLN A 109 -6.49 1.72 -12.00
CA GLN A 109 -6.49 2.81 -11.02
C GLN A 109 -5.72 4.06 -11.47
N SER A 110 -5.57 4.23 -12.79
CA SER A 110 -4.87 5.36 -13.40
C SER A 110 -5.69 6.64 -13.30
N LEU A 111 -5.03 7.78 -13.20
CA LEU A 111 -5.67 9.10 -13.16
C LEU A 111 -6.53 9.35 -14.41
N LEU A 112 -6.05 8.94 -15.59
CA LEU A 112 -6.72 9.17 -16.87
C LEU A 112 -7.99 8.31 -17.04
N ASP A 113 -8.04 7.15 -16.37
CA ASP A 113 -9.17 6.23 -16.45
C ASP A 113 -10.29 6.60 -15.47
N GLY A 114 -10.09 7.63 -14.63
CA GLY A 114 -11.09 8.08 -13.66
C GLY A 114 -12.33 8.69 -14.31
N LEU A 115 -13.50 8.54 -13.67
CA LEU A 115 -14.71 9.26 -14.04
C LEU A 115 -14.49 10.76 -14.00
N HIS A 116 -15.12 11.49 -14.93
CA HIS A 116 -15.17 12.95 -14.89
C HIS A 116 -15.93 13.42 -13.65
N ALA A 117 -15.42 14.46 -13.00
CA ALA A 117 -16.04 15.04 -11.80
C ALA A 117 -17.12 16.09 -12.12
N LYS A 118 -17.14 16.60 -13.35
CA LYS A 118 -18.06 17.64 -13.83
C LYS A 118 -18.61 17.33 -15.22
N TYR A 119 -19.82 17.80 -15.48
CA TYR A 119 -20.58 17.53 -16.69
C TYR A 119 -21.25 18.78 -17.24
N ASN A 120 -21.55 18.78 -18.53
CA ASN A 120 -22.34 19.83 -19.12
C ASN A 120 -23.76 19.79 -18.53
N THR A 121 -24.21 20.90 -17.94
CA THR A 121 -25.50 20.97 -17.25
C THR A 121 -26.70 20.62 -18.14
N ALA A 122 -26.65 20.94 -19.44
CA ALA A 122 -27.77 20.74 -20.36
C ALA A 122 -27.81 19.35 -21.02
N THR A 123 -26.67 18.69 -21.16
CA THR A 123 -26.55 17.41 -21.91
C THR A 123 -26.13 16.24 -21.04
N GLY A 124 -25.42 16.48 -19.94
CA GLY A 124 -24.76 15.46 -19.13
C GLY A 124 -23.48 14.88 -19.76
N ASP A 125 -22.96 15.52 -20.82
CA ASP A 125 -21.72 15.10 -21.49
C ASP A 125 -20.47 15.62 -20.79
N ILE A 126 -19.32 15.03 -21.12
CA ILE A 126 -18.00 15.53 -20.69
C ILE A 126 -17.73 16.92 -21.28
N VAL A 127 -17.02 17.75 -20.52
CA VAL A 127 -16.81 19.19 -20.84
C VAL A 127 -15.36 19.55 -21.12
N VAL A 128 -14.43 18.68 -20.74
CA VAL A 128 -12.97 18.83 -20.93
C VAL A 128 -12.36 17.45 -21.23
N GLY A 129 -11.12 17.39 -21.70
CA GLY A 129 -10.37 16.14 -21.94
C GLY A 129 -9.95 15.41 -20.66
N ASP A 130 -9.49 14.16 -20.78
CA ASP A 130 -9.09 13.30 -19.65
C ASP A 130 -7.83 13.78 -18.92
N ASP A 131 -6.93 14.46 -19.63
CA ASP A 131 -5.65 14.99 -19.13
C ASP A 131 -5.70 16.49 -18.81
N GLU A 132 -6.81 17.16 -19.13
CA GLU A 132 -6.97 18.62 -19.00
C GLU A 132 -7.40 19.07 -17.59
N TRP A 133 -7.93 18.15 -16.76
CA TRP A 133 -8.47 18.47 -15.44
C TRP A 133 -8.24 17.35 -14.42
N GLY A 134 -8.24 17.72 -13.13
CA GLY A 134 -8.14 16.79 -12.00
C GLY A 134 -9.42 15.97 -11.78
N HIS A 135 -9.77 15.11 -12.74
CA HIS A 135 -11.05 14.38 -12.78
C HIS A 135 -11.19 13.32 -11.71
N LEU A 136 -10.10 12.61 -11.38
CA LEU A 136 -10.17 11.55 -10.38
C LEU A 136 -10.43 12.16 -9.01
N GLN A 137 -11.70 12.18 -8.62
CA GLN A 137 -12.23 12.66 -7.34
C GLN A 137 -13.09 11.56 -6.73
N LEU A 138 -12.47 10.77 -5.85
CA LEU A 138 -13.15 9.62 -5.25
C LEU A 138 -14.20 10.07 -4.24
N ASP A 139 -14.02 11.23 -3.61
CA ASP A 139 -15.01 11.87 -2.74
C ASP A 139 -16.33 12.12 -3.47
N ALA A 140 -16.30 12.64 -4.70
CA ALA A 140 -17.48 13.00 -5.47
C ALA A 140 -18.36 11.78 -5.83
N THR A 141 -17.74 10.70 -6.29
CA THR A 141 -18.46 9.44 -6.56
C THR A 141 -18.99 8.82 -5.25
N SER A 142 -18.21 8.94 -4.17
CA SER A 142 -18.58 8.37 -2.87
C SER A 142 -19.75 9.10 -2.22
N ILE A 143 -19.78 10.45 -2.24
CA ILE A 143 -20.91 11.20 -1.68
C ILE A 143 -22.21 10.92 -2.46
N PHE A 144 -22.13 10.76 -3.79
CA PHE A 144 -23.26 10.31 -4.59
C PHE A 144 -23.82 8.97 -4.10
N LEU A 145 -22.96 7.96 -3.90
CA LEU A 145 -23.37 6.64 -3.41
C LEU A 145 -23.91 6.68 -1.97
N LEU A 146 -23.27 7.45 -1.09
CA LEU A 146 -23.72 7.64 0.29
C LEU A 146 -25.13 8.25 0.34
N ILE A 147 -25.36 9.33 -0.40
CA ILE A 147 -26.66 10.01 -0.41
C ILE A 147 -27.71 9.20 -1.19
N LEU A 148 -27.33 8.49 -2.26
CA LEU A 148 -28.21 7.52 -2.92
C LEU A 148 -28.73 6.47 -1.93
N ALA A 149 -27.85 5.94 -1.07
CA ALA A 149 -28.23 4.97 -0.06
C ALA A 149 -29.20 5.57 0.98
N GLN A 150 -28.91 6.76 1.50
CA GLN A 150 -29.79 7.46 2.46
C GLN A 150 -31.16 7.79 1.85
N MET A 151 -31.20 8.31 0.61
CA MET A 151 -32.43 8.64 -0.10
C MET A 151 -33.27 7.40 -0.40
N THR A 152 -32.63 6.29 -0.80
CA THR A 152 -33.32 5.01 -1.05
C THR A 152 -33.89 4.45 0.25
N ALA A 153 -33.13 4.49 1.35
CA ALA A 153 -33.60 4.08 2.67
C ALA A 153 -34.75 4.97 3.20
N ALA A 154 -34.74 6.26 2.85
CA ALA A 154 -35.86 7.17 3.10
C ALA A 154 -37.06 6.96 2.16
N GLY A 155 -36.99 6.03 1.20
CA GLY A 155 -38.10 5.65 0.33
C GLY A 155 -38.16 6.35 -1.03
N LEU A 156 -37.15 7.13 -1.43
CA LEU A 156 -37.08 7.66 -2.80
C LEU A 156 -36.68 6.57 -3.80
N GLN A 157 -37.39 6.50 -4.91
CA GLN A 157 -37.08 5.58 -6.01
C GLN A 157 -36.21 6.30 -7.05
N ILE A 158 -34.89 6.09 -6.95
CA ILE A 158 -33.90 6.70 -7.85
C ILE A 158 -33.43 5.71 -8.93
N ILE A 159 -33.29 4.42 -8.61
CA ILE A 159 -32.84 3.35 -9.51
C ILE A 159 -34.04 2.56 -10.00
N TYR A 160 -34.14 2.32 -11.31
CA TYR A 160 -35.32 1.74 -11.97
C TYR A 160 -35.06 0.43 -12.72
N THR A 161 -33.81 0.13 -13.08
CA THR A 161 -33.47 -1.04 -13.87
C THR A 161 -32.31 -1.83 -13.28
N ILE A 162 -32.26 -3.14 -13.57
CA ILE A 162 -31.11 -3.99 -13.19
C ILE A 162 -29.83 -3.53 -13.88
N ASP A 163 -29.93 -2.92 -15.07
CA ASP A 163 -28.78 -2.35 -15.75
C ASP A 163 -28.13 -1.21 -14.93
N GLU A 164 -28.96 -0.34 -14.34
CA GLU A 164 -28.52 0.72 -13.41
C GLU A 164 -28.01 0.13 -12.08
N VAL A 165 -28.64 -0.92 -11.53
CA VAL A 165 -28.14 -1.62 -10.33
C VAL A 165 -26.73 -2.16 -10.57
N ASN A 166 -26.51 -2.84 -11.68
CA ASN A 166 -25.20 -3.38 -12.04
C ASN A 166 -24.17 -2.27 -12.21
N PHE A 167 -24.55 -1.12 -12.78
CA PHE A 167 -23.66 0.04 -12.84
C PHE A 167 -23.28 0.56 -11.44
N VAL A 168 -24.24 0.73 -10.54
CA VAL A 168 -24.00 1.14 -9.13
C VAL A 168 -23.11 0.12 -8.41
N GLN A 169 -23.31 -1.18 -8.63
CA GLN A 169 -22.44 -2.24 -8.12
C GLN A 169 -20.99 -2.13 -8.63
N ASN A 170 -20.78 -1.63 -9.86
CA ASN A 170 -19.44 -1.35 -10.37
C ASN A 170 -18.86 -0.06 -9.80
N LEU A 171 -19.67 0.95 -9.46
CA LEU A 171 -19.20 2.12 -8.72
C LEU A 171 -18.70 1.75 -7.32
N VAL A 172 -19.31 0.74 -6.67
CA VAL A 172 -18.77 0.17 -5.43
C VAL A 172 -17.36 -0.39 -5.65
N TYR A 173 -17.13 -1.15 -6.74
CA TYR A 173 -15.79 -1.67 -7.05
C TYR A 173 -14.80 -0.58 -7.44
N TYR A 174 -15.28 0.51 -8.03
CA TYR A 174 -14.51 1.70 -8.38
C TYR A 174 -13.98 2.39 -7.12
N ILE A 175 -14.83 2.63 -6.10
CA ILE A 175 -14.40 3.28 -4.84
C ILE A 175 -13.81 2.31 -3.81
N GLY A 176 -13.98 0.99 -3.96
CA GLY A 176 -13.53 -0.04 -3.01
C GLY A 176 -12.03 -0.06 -2.69
N ARG A 177 -11.21 0.58 -3.53
CA ARG A 177 -9.75 0.71 -3.32
C ARG A 177 -9.29 2.14 -2.98
N ALA A 178 -10.21 3.04 -2.63
CA ALA A 178 -9.88 4.42 -2.23
C ALA A 178 -8.79 4.50 -1.14
N TYR A 179 -8.71 3.52 -0.24
CA TYR A 179 -7.70 3.40 0.82
C TYR A 179 -6.23 3.38 0.34
N ARG A 180 -5.99 3.23 -0.97
CA ARG A 180 -4.66 3.18 -1.59
C ARG A 180 -4.56 3.84 -2.95
N THR A 181 -5.60 4.56 -3.38
CA THR A 181 -5.64 5.21 -4.68
C THR A 181 -5.51 6.71 -4.48
N PRO A 182 -4.36 7.31 -4.82
CA PRO A 182 -4.20 8.76 -4.82
C PRO A 182 -5.18 9.42 -5.78
N ASP A 183 -5.79 10.53 -5.38
CA ASP A 183 -6.75 11.30 -6.17
C ASP A 183 -6.47 12.82 -6.05
N TYR A 184 -7.26 13.63 -6.74
CA TYR A 184 -7.12 15.10 -6.69
C TYR A 184 -7.81 15.73 -5.47
N GLY A 185 -8.58 14.93 -4.73
CA GLY A 185 -9.34 15.35 -3.56
C GLY A 185 -10.42 16.38 -3.88
N ILE A 186 -11.10 16.83 -2.83
CA ILE A 186 -12.26 17.73 -2.92
C ILE A 186 -11.95 19.10 -3.54
N TRP A 187 -10.68 19.52 -3.50
CA TRP A 187 -10.19 20.79 -4.05
C TRP A 187 -9.56 20.66 -5.43
N GLU A 188 -9.59 19.47 -6.03
CA GLU A 188 -9.22 19.23 -7.44
C GLU A 188 -7.72 19.49 -7.73
N ARG A 189 -6.87 19.35 -6.70
CA ARG A 189 -5.45 19.72 -6.74
C ARG A 189 -4.47 18.59 -6.46
N GLY A 190 -4.90 17.57 -5.69
CA GLY A 190 -4.01 16.55 -5.16
C GLY A 190 -2.99 17.18 -4.22
N ASN A 191 -1.75 17.33 -4.67
CA ASN A 191 -0.70 18.01 -3.93
C ASN A 191 -0.99 19.50 -3.70
N LYS A 192 -0.55 20.02 -2.54
CA LYS A 192 -0.72 21.43 -2.14
C LYS A 192 -0.27 22.47 -3.18
N ILE A 193 0.77 22.16 -3.97
CA ILE A 193 1.34 23.04 -5.00
C ILE A 193 0.57 22.90 -6.34
N ASN A 194 -0.27 21.87 -6.49
CA ASN A 194 -1.09 21.59 -7.67
C ASN A 194 -0.29 21.42 -8.99
N ARG A 195 0.87 20.74 -8.95
CA ARG A 195 1.64 20.39 -10.17
C ARG A 195 1.07 19.16 -10.91
N GLY A 196 -0.21 18.84 -10.73
CA GLY A 196 -0.87 17.69 -11.33
C GLY A 196 -0.63 16.34 -10.63
N SER A 197 0.07 16.31 -9.49
CA SER A 197 0.31 15.09 -8.71
C SER A 197 -0.82 14.79 -7.73
N ALA A 198 -1.44 13.62 -7.88
CA ALA A 198 -2.46 13.11 -6.97
C ALA A 198 -1.86 12.64 -5.64
N GLU A 199 -2.64 12.73 -4.56
CA GLU A 199 -2.24 12.28 -3.22
C GLU A 199 -3.35 11.44 -2.59
N LEU A 200 -3.01 10.64 -1.58
CA LEU A 200 -4.03 9.93 -0.81
C LEU A 200 -4.70 10.93 0.15
N ASN A 201 -5.92 11.35 -0.18
CA ASN A 201 -6.69 12.35 0.57
C ASN A 201 -7.61 11.67 1.60
N ALA A 202 -7.51 12.07 2.87
CA ALA A 202 -8.29 11.49 3.97
C ALA A 202 -9.79 11.77 3.80
N SER A 203 -10.16 12.96 3.32
CA SER A 203 -11.55 13.28 2.94
C SER A 203 -12.13 12.29 1.91
N SER A 204 -11.40 11.95 0.85
CA SER A 204 -11.83 10.94 -0.13
C SER A 204 -11.95 9.54 0.48
N VAL A 205 -10.95 9.11 1.28
CA VAL A 205 -10.97 7.79 1.93
C VAL A 205 -12.14 7.67 2.91
N GLY A 206 -12.39 8.71 3.71
CA GLY A 206 -13.48 8.74 4.68
C GLY A 206 -14.86 8.74 4.02
N MET A 207 -15.04 9.50 2.94
CA MET A 207 -16.29 9.50 2.19
C MET A 207 -16.53 8.14 1.52
N ALA A 208 -15.50 7.54 0.92
CA ALA A 208 -15.59 6.20 0.31
C ALA A 208 -15.94 5.14 1.35
N LYS A 209 -15.28 5.15 2.52
CA LYS A 209 -15.62 4.26 3.64
C LYS A 209 -17.11 4.38 3.99
N ALA A 210 -17.61 5.61 4.15
CA ALA A 210 -18.99 5.84 4.54
C ALA A 210 -19.99 5.37 3.47
N ALA A 211 -19.69 5.61 2.20
CA ALA A 211 -20.51 5.15 1.08
C ALA A 211 -20.59 3.63 1.01
N LEU A 212 -19.44 2.94 1.15
CA LEU A 212 -19.34 1.49 1.17
C LEU A 212 -20.13 0.88 2.33
N GLU A 213 -20.05 1.46 3.53
CA GLU A 213 -20.83 1.02 4.68
C GLU A 213 -22.34 1.27 4.50
N ALA A 214 -22.74 2.41 3.92
CA ALA A 214 -24.13 2.78 3.75
C ALA A 214 -24.87 1.94 2.71
N ILE A 215 -24.20 1.59 1.60
CA ILE A 215 -24.83 0.88 0.48
C ILE A 215 -24.78 -0.65 0.64
N ASN A 216 -23.95 -1.18 1.54
CA ASN A 216 -23.80 -2.62 1.71
C ASN A 216 -25.11 -3.29 2.15
N GLY A 217 -25.57 -4.27 1.37
CA GLY A 217 -26.80 -5.01 1.64
C GLY A 217 -28.09 -4.21 1.37
N LEU A 218 -27.98 -3.00 0.82
CA LEU A 218 -29.13 -2.18 0.47
C LEU A 218 -29.77 -2.66 -0.84
N ASP A 219 -31.10 -2.78 -0.85
CA ASP A 219 -31.88 -3.01 -2.05
C ASP A 219 -32.20 -1.69 -2.75
N LEU A 220 -31.64 -1.48 -3.95
CA LEU A 220 -31.80 -0.21 -4.69
C LEU A 220 -33.21 0.02 -5.25
N PHE A 221 -34.07 -1.00 -5.27
CA PHE A 221 -35.50 -0.83 -5.57
C PHE A 221 -36.36 -0.63 -4.31
N GLY A 222 -35.71 -0.50 -3.14
CA GLY A 222 -36.36 -0.38 -1.84
C GLY A 222 -37.21 -1.61 -1.53
N VAL A 223 -38.39 -1.39 -0.94
CA VAL A 223 -39.31 -2.47 -0.53
C VAL A 223 -39.86 -3.32 -1.68
N ARG A 224 -39.67 -2.90 -2.94
CA ARG A 224 -40.15 -3.60 -4.14
C ARG A 224 -39.08 -4.48 -4.80
N GLY A 225 -37.87 -4.49 -4.27
CA GLY A 225 -36.75 -5.18 -4.88
C GLY A 225 -36.67 -6.67 -4.58
N SER A 226 -35.58 -7.27 -5.06
CA SER A 226 -35.26 -8.68 -4.90
C SER A 226 -33.76 -8.85 -4.64
N GLN A 227 -33.29 -10.08 -4.41
CA GLN A 227 -31.85 -10.31 -4.25
C GLN A 227 -31.00 -9.85 -5.45
N ALA A 228 -31.59 -9.69 -6.64
CA ALA A 228 -30.88 -9.17 -7.82
C ALA A 228 -30.64 -7.65 -7.78
N SER A 229 -31.35 -6.90 -6.93
CA SER A 229 -31.20 -5.44 -6.76
C SER A 229 -30.44 -5.05 -5.48
N VAL A 230 -29.94 -6.04 -4.74
CA VAL A 230 -29.12 -5.84 -3.53
C VAL A 230 -27.68 -5.57 -3.92
N ILE A 231 -27.09 -4.53 -3.33
CA ILE A 231 -25.68 -4.20 -3.51
C ILE A 231 -24.82 -4.97 -2.51
N HIS A 232 -23.71 -5.54 -2.99
CA HIS A 232 -22.77 -6.31 -2.20
C HIS A 232 -21.43 -5.59 -2.12
N VAL A 233 -20.98 -5.33 -0.89
CA VAL A 233 -19.68 -4.71 -0.59
C VAL A 233 -18.80 -5.71 0.16
N LEU A 234 -17.50 -5.69 -0.13
CA LEU A 234 -16.56 -6.53 0.60
C LEU A 234 -16.17 -5.87 1.95
N PRO A 235 -16.38 -6.55 3.08
CA PRO A 235 -16.04 -6.00 4.40
C PRO A 235 -14.56 -5.61 4.54
N ASP A 236 -13.66 -6.35 3.89
CA ASP A 236 -12.22 -6.06 3.92
C ASP A 236 -11.85 -4.74 3.22
N GLU A 237 -12.67 -4.25 2.28
CA GLU A 237 -12.48 -2.94 1.64
C GLU A 237 -12.82 -1.81 2.64
N ILE A 238 -13.92 -1.95 3.37
CA ILE A 238 -14.33 -1.04 4.44
C ILE A 238 -13.28 -1.01 5.56
N ALA A 239 -12.83 -2.18 6.02
CA ALA A 239 -11.84 -2.29 7.10
C ALA A 239 -10.49 -1.64 6.72
N ARG A 240 -10.05 -1.78 5.46
CA ARG A 240 -8.83 -1.11 4.99
C ARG A 240 -9.00 0.41 4.86
N ALA A 241 -10.13 0.88 4.35
CA ALA A 241 -10.42 2.31 4.30
C ALA A 241 -10.41 2.93 5.71
N ARG A 242 -10.98 2.23 6.70
CA ARG A 242 -10.92 2.61 8.11
C ARG A 242 -9.48 2.68 8.65
N ILE A 243 -8.68 1.64 8.48
CA ILE A 243 -7.28 1.62 8.95
C ILE A 243 -6.46 2.75 8.33
N THR A 244 -6.62 2.97 7.02
CA THR A 244 -5.95 4.07 6.32
C THR A 244 -6.41 5.41 6.87
N LEU A 245 -7.71 5.63 7.02
CA LEU A 245 -8.26 6.88 7.55
C LEU A 245 -7.74 7.19 8.96
N GLU A 246 -7.77 6.21 9.86
CA GLU A 246 -7.25 6.34 11.22
C GLU A 246 -5.75 6.67 11.26
N SER A 247 -4.99 6.18 10.27
CA SER A 247 -3.55 6.44 10.14
C SER A 247 -3.22 7.81 9.54
N LEU A 248 -4.13 8.35 8.70
CA LEU A 248 -3.97 9.67 8.07
C LEU A 248 -4.30 10.79 9.06
N LEU A 249 -5.43 10.67 9.76
CA LEU A 249 -5.98 11.73 10.60
C LEU A 249 -5.04 12.12 11.76
N PRO A 250 -4.91 13.42 12.08
CA PRO A 250 -5.72 14.54 11.56
C PRO A 250 -5.24 15.11 10.21
N ARG A 251 -4.22 14.52 9.57
CA ARG A 251 -3.73 15.01 8.27
C ARG A 251 -4.67 14.65 7.14
N GLU A 252 -4.78 15.57 6.18
CA GLU A 252 -5.54 15.33 4.96
C GLU A 252 -4.73 14.53 3.95
N SER A 253 -3.46 14.87 3.72
CA SER A 253 -2.61 14.19 2.75
C SER A 253 -1.12 14.36 3.07
N GLY A 254 -0.24 13.78 2.26
CA GLY A 254 1.22 13.91 2.44
C GLY A 254 1.72 15.36 2.45
N SER A 255 1.08 16.25 1.69
CA SER A 255 1.43 17.68 1.63
C SER A 255 0.53 18.59 2.49
N LYS A 256 -0.59 18.08 3.01
CA LYS A 256 -1.58 18.84 3.80
C LYS A 256 -1.68 18.31 5.22
N GLU A 257 -1.08 19.04 6.14
CA GLU A 257 -1.11 18.75 7.59
C GLU A 257 -2.53 18.73 8.17
N ILE A 258 -3.44 19.55 7.65
CA ILE A 258 -4.83 19.64 8.10
C ILE A 258 -5.67 20.25 6.97
N ASP A 259 -6.95 19.90 6.89
CA ASP A 259 -7.91 20.45 5.93
C ASP A 259 -9.31 20.52 6.54
N ALA A 260 -10.07 21.57 6.22
CA ALA A 260 -11.43 21.77 6.71
C ALA A 260 -12.44 20.82 6.05
N ALA A 261 -12.12 20.24 4.89
CA ALA A 261 -12.93 19.20 4.25
C ALA A 261 -13.13 17.97 5.12
N LEU A 262 -12.23 17.72 6.08
CA LEU A 262 -12.34 16.65 7.06
C LEU A 262 -13.63 16.75 7.89
N LEU A 263 -14.24 17.94 8.03
CA LEU A 263 -15.54 18.12 8.67
C LEU A 263 -16.64 17.26 8.03
N SER A 264 -16.58 17.07 6.69
CA SER A 264 -17.55 16.27 5.95
C SER A 264 -17.48 14.77 6.28
N ILE A 265 -16.36 14.29 6.83
CA ILE A 265 -16.15 12.88 7.16
C ILE A 265 -16.20 12.58 8.66
N ILE A 266 -15.81 13.52 9.52
CA ILE A 266 -15.90 13.35 10.99
C ILE A 266 -17.30 13.66 11.51
N SER A 267 -18.15 14.28 10.67
CA SER A 267 -19.52 14.67 10.96
C SER A 267 -20.45 14.35 9.77
N TYR A 268 -21.61 15.01 9.71
CA TYR A 268 -22.55 14.90 8.60
C TYR A 268 -21.89 15.33 7.29
N PRO A 269 -22.02 14.55 6.19
CA PRO A 269 -22.91 13.40 6.05
C PRO A 269 -22.27 12.03 6.35
N ALA A 270 -20.95 11.93 6.43
CA ALA A 270 -20.29 10.61 6.35
C ALA A 270 -20.24 9.85 7.68
N PHE A 271 -19.99 10.54 8.81
CA PHE A 271 -19.74 9.93 10.12
C PHE A 271 -18.73 8.76 10.04
N ALA A 272 -17.66 8.96 9.29
CA ALA A 272 -16.70 7.92 8.92
C ALA A 272 -15.70 7.59 10.04
N VAL A 273 -15.61 8.40 11.10
CA VAL A 273 -14.68 8.20 12.23
C VAL A 273 -15.47 7.79 13.47
N GLU A 274 -15.25 6.56 13.93
CA GLU A 274 -15.95 6.00 15.08
C GLU A 274 -15.25 6.27 16.40
N ASP A 275 -13.91 6.40 16.38
CA ASP A 275 -13.10 6.76 17.55
C ASP A 275 -13.34 8.23 17.91
N LEU A 276 -13.91 8.45 19.10
CA LEU A 276 -14.24 9.78 19.61
C LEU A 276 -13.01 10.64 19.87
N GLU A 277 -11.93 10.07 20.41
CA GLU A 277 -10.72 10.83 20.72
C GLU A 277 -10.04 11.30 19.43
N LEU A 278 -9.95 10.41 18.43
CA LEU A 278 -9.40 10.76 17.12
C LEU A 278 -10.25 11.82 16.42
N ARG A 279 -11.58 11.68 16.46
CA ARG A 279 -12.53 12.63 15.89
C ARG A 279 -12.39 14.01 16.55
N ASP A 280 -12.41 14.06 17.88
CA ASP A 280 -12.36 15.32 18.65
C ASP A 280 -11.00 16.00 18.48
N ARG A 281 -9.90 15.24 18.46
CA ARG A 281 -8.58 15.76 18.12
C ARG A 281 -8.56 16.40 16.73
N THR A 282 -9.15 15.73 15.75
CA THR A 282 -9.23 16.24 14.37
C THR A 282 -10.06 17.51 14.30
N LEU A 283 -11.24 17.54 14.93
CA LEU A 283 -12.10 18.72 14.99
C LEU A 283 -11.37 19.90 15.66
N ASN A 284 -10.73 19.66 16.80
CA ASN A 284 -9.98 20.70 17.52
C ASN A 284 -8.82 21.25 16.70
N ASP A 285 -8.08 20.40 15.98
CA ASP A 285 -7.01 20.85 15.08
C ASP A 285 -7.55 21.72 13.92
N ILE A 286 -8.70 21.36 13.33
CA ILE A 286 -9.37 22.17 12.31
C ILE A 286 -9.74 23.54 12.90
N ILE A 287 -10.39 23.58 14.06
CA ILE A 287 -10.82 24.84 14.68
C ILE A 287 -9.61 25.70 15.06
N ASN A 288 -8.61 25.11 15.71
CA ASN A 288 -7.45 25.87 16.20
C ASN A 288 -6.57 26.43 15.07
N LYS A 289 -6.46 25.71 13.94
CA LYS A 289 -5.54 26.08 12.86
C LYS A 289 -6.21 26.80 11.70
N LEU A 290 -7.49 26.50 11.43
CA LEU A 290 -8.17 26.93 10.20
C LEU A 290 -9.34 27.88 10.44
N ALA A 291 -9.95 27.91 11.63
CA ALA A 291 -11.08 28.80 11.88
C ALA A 291 -10.64 30.27 11.97
N GLY A 292 -11.44 31.14 11.34
CA GLY A 292 -11.35 32.60 11.40
C GLY A 292 -12.69 33.22 11.78
N LYS A 293 -12.87 34.50 11.47
CA LYS A 293 -14.09 35.25 11.80
C LYS A 293 -15.22 35.05 10.79
N TYR A 294 -14.87 34.73 9.55
CA TYR A 294 -15.77 34.62 8.41
C TYR A 294 -15.97 33.18 7.92
N GLY A 295 -15.33 32.20 8.57
CA GLY A 295 -15.40 30.80 8.18
C GLY A 295 -14.14 30.04 8.56
N CYS A 296 -13.88 28.92 7.90
CA CYS A 296 -12.59 28.24 7.98
C CYS A 296 -11.81 28.39 6.67
N LYS A 297 -10.48 28.43 6.76
CA LYS A 297 -9.60 28.22 5.61
C LYS A 297 -9.75 26.78 5.13
N ARG A 298 -9.57 26.53 3.82
CA ARG A 298 -9.58 25.15 3.30
C ARG A 298 -8.43 24.34 3.88
N PHE A 299 -7.20 24.83 3.73
CA PHE A 299 -5.99 24.32 4.38
C PHE A 299 -4.98 25.45 4.58
N LEU A 300 -3.94 25.21 5.38
CA LEU A 300 -2.91 26.21 5.66
C LEU A 300 -2.17 26.63 4.39
N ARG A 301 -1.88 27.92 4.22
CA ARG A 301 -1.15 28.48 3.06
C ARG A 301 -1.83 28.18 1.72
N ASP A 302 -3.14 28.16 1.71
CA ASP A 302 -3.94 28.10 0.51
C ASP A 302 -4.04 29.49 -0.14
N GLY A 303 -3.62 29.60 -1.40
CA GLY A 303 -3.63 30.85 -2.15
C GLY A 303 -4.92 31.13 -2.90
N HIS A 304 -5.86 30.19 -2.90
CA HIS A 304 -6.99 30.24 -3.81
C HIS A 304 -7.92 31.43 -3.59
N GLN A 305 -8.13 32.19 -4.67
CA GLN A 305 -8.84 33.46 -4.73
C GLN A 305 -8.31 34.50 -3.74
N THR A 306 -7.06 34.37 -3.29
CA THR A 306 -6.39 35.47 -2.60
C THR A 306 -5.96 36.52 -3.62
N VAL A 307 -5.88 37.79 -3.21
CA VAL A 307 -5.48 38.88 -4.11
C VAL A 307 -4.06 38.71 -4.68
N LEU A 308 -3.21 37.93 -4.00
CA LEU A 308 -1.84 37.64 -4.46
C LEU A 308 -1.76 36.41 -5.38
N GLU A 309 -2.86 35.70 -5.62
CA GLU A 309 -2.87 34.54 -6.51
C GLU A 309 -2.61 34.94 -7.97
N ASP A 310 -1.73 34.21 -8.64
CA ASP A 310 -1.56 34.31 -10.08
C ASP A 310 -2.62 33.45 -10.78
N ASN A 311 -3.72 34.10 -11.19
CA ASN A 311 -4.87 33.44 -11.82
C ASN A 311 -4.57 32.89 -13.23
N GLN A 312 -3.37 33.13 -13.78
CA GLN A 312 -2.98 32.58 -15.09
C GLN A 312 -2.43 31.15 -15.00
N ARG A 313 -2.15 30.65 -13.78
CA ARG A 313 -1.57 29.32 -13.56
C ARG A 313 -2.40 28.51 -12.56
N LEU A 314 -2.56 27.21 -12.86
CA LEU A 314 -3.23 26.27 -11.95
C LEU A 314 -2.34 25.87 -10.77
N HIS A 315 -1.02 25.88 -10.94
CA HIS A 315 -0.04 25.47 -9.92
C HIS A 315 0.62 26.65 -9.25
N TYR A 316 1.02 26.45 -7.99
CA TYR A 316 1.85 27.39 -7.26
C TYR A 316 3.33 27.09 -7.46
N GLU A 317 4.15 28.08 -7.18
CA GLU A 317 5.58 27.91 -6.98
C GLU A 317 5.89 27.73 -5.49
N PRO A 318 6.93 26.96 -5.12
CA PRO A 318 7.22 26.67 -3.71
C PRO A 318 7.35 27.91 -2.82
N TRP A 319 7.80 29.04 -3.37
CA TRP A 319 7.93 30.30 -2.63
C TRP A 319 6.60 31.06 -2.45
N GLU A 320 5.61 30.86 -3.34
CA GLU A 320 4.31 31.55 -3.30
C GLU A 320 3.48 31.11 -2.09
N LEU A 321 3.56 29.83 -1.70
CA LEU A 321 2.85 29.31 -0.52
C LEU A 321 3.11 30.14 0.74
N ARG A 322 4.34 30.64 0.94
CA ARG A 322 4.66 31.47 2.11
C ARG A 322 3.98 32.84 2.07
N GLN A 323 3.65 33.36 0.88
CA GLN A 323 3.02 34.66 0.72
C GLN A 323 1.55 34.66 1.11
N PHE A 324 0.89 33.50 1.00
CA PHE A 324 -0.53 33.31 1.35
C PHE A 324 -0.76 33.09 2.85
N GLU A 325 0.30 32.84 3.61
CA GLU A 325 0.22 32.65 5.05
C GLU A 325 -0.45 33.86 5.73
N HIS A 326 -1.47 33.57 6.55
CA HIS A 326 -2.35 34.52 7.25
C HIS A 326 -3.42 35.24 6.42
N ILE A 327 -3.29 35.29 5.09
CA ILE A 327 -4.26 35.95 4.20
C ILE A 327 -5.17 34.98 3.46
N GLU A 328 -5.07 33.67 3.74
CA GLU A 328 -5.88 32.63 3.09
C GLU A 328 -7.37 32.94 3.23
N CYS A 329 -8.15 32.69 2.17
CA CYS A 329 -9.59 32.95 2.15
C CYS A 329 -10.35 32.11 3.19
N GLU A 330 -11.38 32.69 3.80
CA GLU A 330 -12.23 32.05 4.80
C GLU A 330 -13.58 31.69 4.19
N TRP A 331 -14.02 30.45 4.38
CA TRP A 331 -15.21 29.89 3.73
C TRP A 331 -16.34 29.68 4.76
N PRO A 332 -17.49 30.40 4.65
CA PRO A 332 -18.63 30.24 5.54
C PRO A 332 -19.23 28.83 5.51
N LEU A 333 -19.04 28.10 4.40
CA LEU A 333 -19.47 26.70 4.23
C LEU A 333 -19.12 25.84 5.45
N PHE A 334 -17.93 25.97 6.02
CA PHE A 334 -17.49 25.14 7.14
C PHE A 334 -18.24 25.40 8.44
N PHE A 335 -18.76 26.61 8.64
CA PHE A 335 -19.65 26.86 9.79
C PHE A 335 -20.98 26.12 9.64
N THR A 336 -21.48 25.89 8.42
CA THR A 336 -22.69 25.07 8.22
C THR A 336 -22.48 23.61 8.66
N TYR A 337 -21.29 23.04 8.40
CA TYR A 337 -20.91 21.73 8.93
C TYR A 337 -20.86 21.71 10.45
N LEU A 338 -20.35 22.77 11.10
CA LEU A 338 -20.26 22.85 12.56
C LEU A 338 -21.64 23.02 13.23
N VAL A 339 -22.59 23.70 12.57
CA VAL A 339 -23.99 23.72 13.04
C VAL A 339 -24.60 22.33 12.94
N LEU A 340 -24.46 21.64 11.81
CA LEU A 340 -24.95 20.27 11.64
C LEU A 340 -24.32 19.33 12.65
N ASP A 341 -23.00 19.44 12.88
CA ASP A 341 -22.29 18.67 13.90
C ASP A 341 -22.91 18.84 15.30
N GLY A 342 -23.14 20.10 15.70
CA GLY A 342 -23.78 20.41 16.97
C GLY A 342 -25.20 19.87 17.07
N LEU A 343 -25.97 19.89 15.98
CA LEU A 343 -27.33 19.35 15.94
C LEU A 343 -27.36 17.82 16.10
N PHE A 344 -26.47 17.10 15.42
CA PHE A 344 -26.36 15.64 15.55
C PHE A 344 -25.87 15.20 16.94
N ARG A 345 -25.04 16.02 17.59
CA ARG A 345 -24.52 15.76 18.95
C ARG A 345 -25.43 16.28 20.07
N GLY A 346 -26.41 17.11 19.75
CA GLY A 346 -27.25 17.79 20.74
C GLY A 346 -26.55 18.93 21.48
N GLU A 347 -25.45 19.46 20.96
CA GLU A 347 -24.64 20.52 21.57
C GLU A 347 -25.18 21.92 21.25
N GLN A 348 -26.16 22.37 22.05
CA GLN A 348 -26.89 23.61 21.79
C GLN A 348 -26.02 24.88 21.78
N GLU A 349 -24.96 24.93 22.61
CA GLU A 349 -24.04 26.07 22.66
C GLU A 349 -23.25 26.21 21.35
N GLN A 350 -22.78 25.09 20.79
CA GLN A 350 -22.10 25.05 19.49
C GLN A 350 -23.04 25.50 18.38
N VAL A 351 -24.27 24.95 18.35
CA VAL A 351 -25.29 25.30 17.35
C VAL A 351 -25.56 26.80 17.36
N LYS A 352 -25.84 27.36 18.54
CA LYS A 352 -26.12 28.80 18.69
C LYS A 352 -24.95 29.66 18.24
N LYS A 353 -23.72 29.35 18.68
CA LYS A 353 -22.51 30.09 18.31
C LYS A 353 -22.34 30.20 16.79
N TYR A 354 -22.39 29.06 16.09
CA TYR A 354 -22.15 29.07 14.64
C TYR A 354 -23.34 29.57 13.84
N GLN A 355 -24.57 29.49 14.35
CA GLN A 355 -25.73 30.16 13.76
C GLN A 355 -25.61 31.68 13.80
N GLU A 356 -25.24 32.25 14.96
CA GLU A 356 -25.03 33.70 15.11
C GLU A 356 -23.89 34.19 14.21
N LEU A 357 -22.81 33.42 14.09
CA LEU A 357 -21.73 33.71 13.14
C LEU A 357 -22.23 33.68 11.70
N LEU A 358 -22.94 32.63 11.26
CA LEU A 358 -23.48 32.53 9.91
C LEU A 358 -24.46 33.67 9.59
N GLU A 359 -25.32 34.05 10.53
CA GLU A 359 -26.24 35.16 10.36
C GLU A 359 -25.53 36.49 10.09
N SER A 360 -24.36 36.71 10.70
CA SER A 360 -23.54 37.90 10.46
C SER A 360 -22.83 37.92 9.09
N LEU A 361 -22.75 36.76 8.41
CA LEU A 361 -22.07 36.56 7.13
C LEU A 361 -23.04 36.51 5.94
N LEU A 362 -24.34 36.67 6.17
CA LEU A 362 -25.32 36.71 5.09
C LEU A 362 -25.25 38.05 4.36
N ILE A 363 -25.25 38.00 3.03
CA ILE A 363 -25.34 39.17 2.16
C ILE A 363 -26.77 39.27 1.63
N GLU A 364 -27.36 40.47 1.71
CA GLU A 364 -28.70 40.73 1.19
C GLU A 364 -28.63 41.12 -0.29
N GLN A 365 -29.28 40.33 -1.16
CA GLN A 365 -29.44 40.61 -2.60
C GLN A 365 -30.87 40.30 -3.01
N ASP A 366 -31.54 41.22 -3.70
CA ASP A 366 -32.94 41.09 -4.17
C ASP A 366 -33.93 40.62 -3.08
N GLY A 367 -33.70 41.03 -1.83
CA GLY A 367 -34.51 40.66 -0.66
C GLY A 367 -34.26 39.24 -0.14
N LEU A 368 -33.26 38.53 -0.68
CA LEU A 368 -32.81 37.21 -0.22
C LEU A 368 -31.53 37.35 0.60
N ARG A 369 -31.37 36.49 1.61
CA ARG A 369 -30.16 36.41 2.43
C ARG A 369 -29.31 35.23 1.98
N LEU A 370 -28.12 35.54 1.47
CA LEU A 370 -27.30 34.61 0.71
C LEU A 370 -25.92 34.45 1.35
N LEU A 371 -25.43 33.21 1.43
CA LEU A 371 -24.06 32.92 1.85
C LEU A 371 -23.10 33.01 0.65
N PRO A 372 -22.05 33.85 0.71
CA PRO A 372 -21.01 33.87 -0.32
C PRO A 372 -20.17 32.59 -0.27
N GLU A 373 -19.45 32.30 -1.36
CA GLU A 373 -18.48 31.20 -1.41
C GLU A 373 -17.36 31.38 -0.39
N LEU A 374 -16.73 32.58 -0.38
CA LEU A 374 -15.62 32.89 0.51
C LEU A 374 -15.48 34.39 0.80
N TYR A 375 -14.65 34.69 1.80
CA TYR A 375 -14.22 36.02 2.22
C TYR A 375 -12.70 36.19 2.07
N TYR A 376 -12.28 37.17 1.29
CA TYR A 376 -10.86 37.47 0.99
C TYR A 376 -10.38 38.76 1.66
N VAL A 377 -9.06 38.89 1.83
CA VAL A 377 -8.42 40.12 2.36
C VAL A 377 -8.17 41.10 1.21
N PRO A 378 -8.70 42.34 1.25
CA PRO A 378 -8.46 43.35 0.22
C PRO A 378 -6.98 43.73 0.10
N ALA A 379 -6.56 44.16 -1.11
CA ALA A 379 -5.16 44.46 -1.45
C ALA A 379 -4.50 45.43 -0.45
N GLU A 380 -5.23 46.47 -0.07
CA GLU A 380 -4.81 47.52 0.85
C GLU A 380 -4.57 47.03 2.29
N ASN A 381 -5.15 45.89 2.67
CA ASN A 381 -5.12 45.36 4.03
C ASN A 381 -4.15 44.17 4.21
N ILE A 382 -3.54 43.67 3.12
CA ILE A 382 -2.69 42.47 3.14
C ILE A 382 -1.53 42.60 4.14
N GLU A 383 -0.78 43.69 4.09
CA GLU A 383 0.40 43.86 4.94
C GLU A 383 0.01 44.02 6.42
N ALA A 384 -1.11 44.70 6.71
CA ALA A 384 -1.63 44.83 8.06
C ALA A 384 -2.12 43.48 8.62
N GLU A 385 -2.79 42.66 7.79
CA GLU A 385 -3.25 41.32 8.17
C GLU A 385 -2.08 40.35 8.41
N LYS A 386 -1.01 40.42 7.60
CA LYS A 386 0.20 39.62 7.82
C LYS A 386 0.91 39.97 9.13
N LEU A 387 0.93 41.25 9.51
CA LEU A 387 1.53 41.71 10.76
C LEU A 387 0.68 41.34 11.98
N ALA A 388 -0.64 41.40 11.86
CA ALA A 388 -1.59 41.08 12.91
C ALA A 388 -2.75 40.23 12.35
N PRO A 389 -2.61 38.90 12.30
CA PRO A 389 -3.61 38.00 11.72
C PRO A 389 -4.99 38.11 12.37
N GLN A 390 -6.04 37.91 11.58
CA GLN A 390 -7.46 38.00 11.96
C GLN A 390 -7.90 39.38 12.45
N THR A 391 -7.22 40.46 12.09
CA THR A 391 -7.57 41.82 12.53
C THR A 391 -8.26 42.65 11.46
N GLN A 392 -7.97 42.41 10.18
CA GLN A 392 -8.49 43.21 9.09
C GLN A 392 -9.87 42.74 8.62
N PRO A 393 -10.71 43.65 8.08
CA PRO A 393 -11.97 43.28 7.47
C PRO A 393 -11.74 42.49 6.17
N ARG A 394 -12.62 41.52 5.91
CA ARG A 394 -12.63 40.73 4.68
C ARG A 394 -13.89 41.02 3.87
N LEU A 395 -13.79 40.91 2.55
CA LEU A 395 -14.91 41.15 1.63
C LEU A 395 -15.38 39.82 1.01
N PRO A 396 -16.68 39.66 0.77
CA PRO A 396 -17.19 38.48 0.06
C PRO A 396 -16.74 38.52 -1.41
N ASN A 397 -16.53 37.35 -2.01
CA ASN A 397 -16.27 37.26 -3.45
C ASN A 397 -17.56 37.48 -4.29
N GLU A 398 -17.43 37.42 -5.62
CA GLU A 398 -18.55 37.65 -6.54
C GLU A 398 -19.57 36.49 -6.57
N ASN A 399 -19.20 35.30 -6.09
CA ASN A 399 -20.04 34.10 -6.13
C ASN A 399 -21.02 34.06 -4.95
N ILE A 400 -22.16 34.73 -5.12
CA ILE A 400 -23.21 34.87 -4.09
C ILE A 400 -24.57 34.42 -4.68
N PRO A 401 -25.19 33.33 -4.21
CA PRO A 401 -24.70 32.40 -3.18
C PRO A 401 -23.82 31.28 -3.76
N LEU A 402 -23.00 30.67 -2.91
CA LEU A 402 -22.59 29.29 -3.13
C LEU A 402 -23.76 28.35 -2.78
N VAL A 403 -24.34 27.69 -3.77
CA VAL A 403 -25.56 26.87 -3.61
C VAL A 403 -25.35 25.72 -2.61
N TRP A 404 -24.15 25.12 -2.60
CA TRP A 404 -23.76 24.12 -1.61
C TRP A 404 -23.90 24.65 -0.17
N ALA A 405 -23.25 25.77 0.15
CA ALA A 405 -23.32 26.38 1.47
C ALA A 405 -24.75 26.77 1.84
N GLN A 406 -25.49 27.35 0.89
CA GLN A 406 -26.88 27.76 1.10
C GLN A 406 -27.80 26.56 1.40
N SER A 407 -27.60 25.43 0.71
CA SER A 407 -28.35 24.20 0.94
C SER A 407 -28.13 23.66 2.36
N LEU A 408 -26.87 23.53 2.79
CA LEU A 408 -26.55 23.04 4.13
C LEU A 408 -27.05 24.01 5.22
N TYR A 409 -26.99 25.33 4.96
CA TYR A 409 -27.58 26.33 5.85
C TYR A 409 -29.09 26.10 6.02
N PHE A 410 -29.87 26.03 4.92
CA PHE A 410 -31.30 25.78 5.02
C PHE A 410 -31.64 24.45 5.69
N LEU A 411 -30.89 23.40 5.40
CA LEU A 411 -31.04 22.09 6.04
C LEU A 411 -30.84 22.19 7.57
N SER A 412 -29.77 22.86 8.00
CA SER A 412 -29.46 23.07 9.42
C SER A 412 -30.53 23.91 10.15
N GLN A 413 -31.11 24.89 9.45
CA GLN A 413 -32.20 25.71 9.99
C GLN A 413 -33.48 24.90 10.16
N MET A 414 -33.86 24.08 9.17
CA MET A 414 -35.03 23.20 9.26
C MET A 414 -34.91 22.18 10.41
N LEU A 415 -33.70 21.65 10.65
CA LEU A 415 -33.41 20.78 11.81
C LEU A 415 -33.53 21.55 13.14
N SER A 416 -32.90 22.72 13.22
CA SER A 416 -32.90 23.56 14.43
C SER A 416 -34.31 24.00 14.84
N GLU A 417 -35.17 24.26 13.85
CA GLU A 417 -36.56 24.64 14.07
C GLU A 417 -37.50 23.45 14.38
N GLY A 418 -36.97 22.22 14.37
CA GLY A 418 -37.73 21.00 14.61
C GLY A 418 -38.70 20.64 13.49
N LEU A 419 -38.48 21.14 12.27
CA LEU A 419 -39.23 20.72 11.06
C LEU A 419 -38.75 19.33 10.60
N LEU A 420 -37.45 19.10 10.76
CA LEU A 420 -36.79 17.81 10.55
C LEU A 420 -36.22 17.28 11.87
N ALA A 421 -36.15 15.96 11.96
CA ALA A 421 -35.35 15.23 12.92
C ALA A 421 -34.10 14.70 12.23
N VAL A 422 -33.01 14.50 12.99
CA VAL A 422 -31.75 13.99 12.45
C VAL A 422 -31.90 12.63 11.73
N GLY A 423 -32.80 11.77 12.22
CA GLY A 423 -33.09 10.47 11.61
C GLY A 423 -33.85 10.55 10.28
N ASP A 424 -34.45 11.68 9.93
CA ASP A 424 -35.10 11.84 8.62
C ASP A 424 -34.07 11.89 7.49
N ILE A 425 -32.90 12.50 7.74
CA ILE A 425 -31.82 12.69 6.76
C ILE A 425 -30.64 11.71 6.92
N ASP A 426 -30.64 10.93 8.00
CA ASP A 426 -29.77 9.77 8.23
C ASP A 426 -30.59 8.55 8.67
N PRO A 427 -31.50 8.04 7.81
CA PRO A 427 -32.33 6.87 8.12
C PRO A 427 -31.53 5.58 8.35
N LEU A 428 -30.31 5.51 7.82
CA LEU A 428 -29.39 4.39 8.07
C LEU A 428 -28.70 4.47 9.45
N GLY A 429 -28.90 5.57 10.19
CA GLY A 429 -28.41 5.74 11.56
C GLY A 429 -26.89 5.74 11.68
N ARG A 430 -26.17 6.25 10.68
CA ARG A 430 -24.70 6.27 10.65
C ARG A 430 -24.11 7.05 11.82
N HIS A 431 -24.73 8.18 12.20
CA HIS A 431 -24.28 8.96 13.36
C HIS A 431 -24.29 8.16 14.66
N LEU A 432 -25.12 7.12 14.77
CA LEU A 432 -25.21 6.28 15.96
C LEU A 432 -24.05 5.28 16.09
N CYS A 433 -23.17 5.17 15.09
CA CYS A 433 -21.99 4.30 15.14
C CYS A 433 -20.80 4.96 15.85
N VAL A 434 -20.78 6.30 15.93
CA VAL A 434 -19.70 7.05 16.57
C VAL A 434 -19.67 6.74 18.08
N GLY A 435 -18.49 6.40 18.60
CA GLY A 435 -18.28 6.02 20.00
C GLY A 435 -18.71 4.60 20.38
N LYS A 436 -19.23 3.79 19.43
CA LYS A 436 -19.59 2.39 19.72
C LYS A 436 -18.39 1.47 19.52
N GLN A 437 -17.92 0.85 20.59
CA GLN A 437 -17.03 -0.30 20.50
C GLN A 437 -17.88 -1.58 20.44
N ARG A 438 -17.76 -2.32 19.33
CA ARG A 438 -18.32 -3.67 19.21
C ARG A 438 -17.18 -4.67 19.21
N GLU A 439 -17.17 -5.56 20.20
CA GLU A 439 -16.27 -6.72 20.17
C GLU A 439 -17.08 -7.94 19.72
N ALA A 440 -16.80 -8.42 18.51
CA ALA A 440 -17.41 -9.64 18.01
C ALA A 440 -16.85 -10.87 18.74
N LEU A 441 -17.71 -11.85 19.03
CA LEU A 441 -17.29 -13.19 19.44
C LEU A 441 -17.02 -14.01 18.17
N VAL A 442 -15.76 -14.43 17.97
CA VAL A 442 -15.37 -15.19 16.77
C VAL A 442 -15.71 -16.67 16.96
N GLN A 443 -16.46 -17.24 16.03
CA GLN A 443 -16.81 -18.65 16.01
C GLN A 443 -15.82 -19.42 15.14
N ILE A 444 -15.40 -20.61 15.59
CA ILE A 444 -14.41 -21.42 14.87
C ILE A 444 -14.93 -22.85 14.73
N ALA A 445 -14.99 -23.33 13.49
CA ALA A 445 -15.25 -24.72 13.15
C ALA A 445 -13.95 -25.38 12.69
N LEU A 446 -13.59 -26.51 13.31
CA LEU A 446 -12.40 -27.28 12.95
C LEU A 446 -12.81 -28.47 12.07
N LEU A 447 -12.15 -28.59 10.92
CA LEU A 447 -12.29 -29.71 10.01
C LEU A 447 -11.00 -30.51 9.93
N ALA A 448 -11.10 -31.84 9.86
CA ALA A 448 -9.99 -32.73 9.55
C ALA A 448 -10.08 -33.16 8.08
N GLU A 449 -8.94 -33.25 7.40
CA GLU A 449 -8.93 -33.61 5.96
C GLU A 449 -9.47 -35.02 5.68
N ASP A 450 -9.31 -35.96 6.62
CA ASP A 450 -9.85 -37.31 6.57
C ASP A 450 -10.20 -37.87 7.98
N GLU A 451 -10.82 -39.05 8.01
CA GLU A 451 -11.23 -39.72 9.25
C GLU A 451 -10.06 -40.23 10.09
N ASP A 452 -8.90 -40.50 9.48
CA ASP A 452 -7.73 -41.00 10.20
C ASP A 452 -7.07 -39.87 11.00
N LEU A 453 -6.96 -38.68 10.42
CA LEU A 453 -6.54 -37.48 11.13
C LEU A 453 -7.53 -37.10 12.22
N GLN A 454 -8.85 -37.19 11.96
CA GLN A 454 -9.88 -36.93 12.96
C GLN A 454 -9.66 -37.76 14.23
N LYS A 455 -9.40 -39.06 14.09
CA LYS A 455 -9.10 -39.97 15.22
C LYS A 455 -7.81 -39.58 15.94
N LYS A 456 -6.74 -39.21 15.20
CA LYS A 456 -5.48 -38.74 15.80
C LYS A 456 -5.69 -37.47 16.64
N LEU A 457 -6.49 -36.53 16.15
CA LEU A 457 -6.82 -35.28 16.83
C LEU A 457 -7.70 -35.52 18.09
N GLU A 458 -8.62 -36.47 18.03
CA GLU A 458 -9.49 -36.84 19.16
C GLU A 458 -8.69 -37.36 20.36
N VAL A 459 -7.61 -38.12 20.12
CA VAL A 459 -6.66 -38.56 21.17
C VAL A 459 -6.06 -37.38 21.94
N HIS A 460 -5.91 -36.23 21.28
CA HIS A 460 -5.38 -35.00 21.86
C HIS A 460 -6.49 -34.08 22.39
N GLY A 461 -7.75 -34.56 22.42
CA GLY A 461 -8.90 -33.82 22.96
C GLY A 461 -9.41 -32.70 22.04
N ILE A 462 -9.08 -32.76 20.74
CA ILE A 462 -9.51 -31.80 19.70
C ILE A 462 -10.71 -32.39 18.96
N GLU A 463 -11.87 -31.76 19.08
CA GLU A 463 -13.08 -32.15 18.35
C GLU A 463 -13.09 -31.49 16.96
N ALA A 464 -12.94 -32.29 15.91
CA ALA A 464 -13.00 -31.86 14.51
C ALA A 464 -14.05 -32.69 13.73
N GLN A 465 -14.55 -32.15 12.60
CA GLN A 465 -15.45 -32.85 11.67
C GLN A 465 -14.77 -33.08 10.32
N THR A 466 -15.17 -34.07 9.52
CA THR A 466 -14.67 -34.18 8.13
C THR A 466 -15.57 -33.44 7.14
N PRO A 467 -15.09 -33.04 5.94
CA PRO A 467 -15.93 -32.48 4.87
C PRO A 467 -17.18 -33.32 4.56
N THR A 468 -17.06 -34.65 4.63
CA THR A 468 -18.17 -35.58 4.42
C THR A 468 -19.20 -35.52 5.54
N GLN A 469 -18.78 -35.33 6.79
CA GLN A 469 -19.68 -35.27 7.96
C GLN A 469 -20.46 -33.96 8.06
N VAL A 470 -20.04 -32.89 7.37
CA VAL A 470 -20.74 -31.59 7.38
C VAL A 470 -21.73 -31.43 6.22
N GLU A 471 -21.85 -32.41 5.32
CA GLU A 471 -22.89 -32.41 4.28
C GLU A 471 -24.29 -32.22 4.92
N PRO A 472 -25.18 -31.39 4.33
CA PRO A 472 -25.12 -30.81 2.98
C PRO A 472 -24.30 -29.51 2.85
N ILE A 473 -23.60 -29.04 3.90
CA ILE A 473 -22.77 -27.84 3.81
C ILE A 473 -21.53 -28.15 2.97
N GLN A 474 -21.34 -27.41 1.87
CA GLN A 474 -20.18 -27.57 1.01
C GLN A 474 -18.98 -26.79 1.56
N VAL A 475 -17.83 -27.48 1.68
CA VAL A 475 -16.56 -26.85 2.04
C VAL A 475 -15.76 -26.61 0.75
N ARG A 476 -15.44 -25.35 0.46
CA ARG A 476 -14.76 -24.94 -0.78
C ARG A 476 -13.55 -24.06 -0.51
N LYS A 477 -12.66 -23.93 -1.50
CA LYS A 477 -11.49 -23.04 -1.39
C LYS A 477 -11.88 -21.61 -1.72
N ALA A 478 -11.25 -20.62 -1.07
CA ALA A 478 -11.51 -19.20 -1.32
C ALA A 478 -11.31 -18.77 -2.80
N GLY A 479 -10.42 -19.43 -3.54
CA GLY A 479 -10.19 -19.13 -4.96
C GLY A 479 -11.43 -19.37 -5.84
N GLU A 480 -12.27 -20.34 -5.51
CA GLU A 480 -13.54 -20.58 -6.21
C GLU A 480 -14.54 -19.45 -5.94
N PHE A 481 -14.52 -18.89 -4.74
CA PHE A 481 -15.39 -17.79 -4.38
C PHE A 481 -15.05 -16.51 -5.15
N SER A 482 -13.76 -16.24 -5.37
CA SER A 482 -13.30 -15.12 -6.21
C SER A 482 -13.92 -15.15 -7.61
N ALA A 483 -14.08 -16.34 -8.21
CA ALA A 483 -14.67 -16.50 -9.55
C ALA A 483 -16.18 -16.26 -9.57
N ILE A 484 -16.90 -16.58 -8.49
CA ILE A 484 -18.33 -16.26 -8.36
C ILE A 484 -18.53 -14.76 -8.20
N TYR A 485 -17.73 -14.12 -7.34
CA TYR A 485 -17.85 -12.70 -7.05
C TYR A 485 -17.55 -11.82 -8.27
N THR A 486 -16.85 -12.33 -9.29
CA THR A 486 -16.64 -11.57 -10.54
C THR A 486 -17.93 -11.40 -11.34
N GLN A 487 -18.91 -12.29 -11.21
CA GLN A 487 -20.17 -12.18 -11.93
C GLN A 487 -21.10 -11.12 -11.33
N ILE A 488 -20.89 -10.74 -10.06
CA ILE A 488 -21.69 -9.72 -9.39
C ILE A 488 -21.41 -8.36 -10.06
N GLY A 489 -22.47 -7.69 -10.51
CA GLY A 489 -22.39 -6.45 -11.26
C GLY A 489 -22.01 -6.60 -12.74
N ARG A 490 -21.85 -7.83 -13.26
CA ARG A 490 -21.61 -8.02 -14.71
C ARG A 490 -22.80 -7.50 -15.52
N ASN A 491 -22.51 -6.69 -16.53
CA ASN A 491 -23.47 -6.16 -17.47
C ASN A 491 -22.86 -6.07 -18.88
N ASP A 492 -23.17 -7.05 -19.72
CA ASP A 492 -22.64 -7.13 -21.09
C ASP A 492 -23.14 -5.96 -21.97
N LYS A 493 -24.32 -5.37 -21.71
CA LYS A 493 -24.84 -4.22 -22.48
C LYS A 493 -24.03 -2.95 -22.22
N LEU A 494 -23.50 -2.79 -21.01
CA LEU A 494 -22.68 -1.66 -20.60
C LEU A 494 -21.17 -1.96 -20.72
N GLY A 495 -20.79 -3.16 -21.16
CA GLY A 495 -19.39 -3.60 -21.24
C GLY A 495 -18.73 -3.82 -19.87
N LEU A 496 -19.53 -4.04 -18.81
CA LEU A 496 -19.04 -4.19 -17.44
C LEU A 496 -18.83 -5.66 -17.10
N THR A 497 -17.62 -6.05 -16.72
CA THR A 497 -17.29 -7.46 -16.42
C THR A 497 -17.60 -7.87 -14.98
N GLY A 498 -17.98 -6.92 -14.11
CA GLY A 498 -18.17 -7.12 -12.67
C GLY A 498 -16.86 -6.94 -11.89
N ARG A 499 -16.68 -7.65 -10.76
CA ARG A 499 -15.49 -7.47 -9.92
C ARG A 499 -14.25 -8.11 -10.56
N PRO A 500 -13.09 -7.42 -10.63
CA PRO A 500 -11.83 -8.07 -11.01
C PRO A 500 -11.48 -9.24 -10.09
N VAL A 501 -10.88 -10.29 -10.66
CA VAL A 501 -10.38 -11.43 -9.88
C VAL A 501 -9.31 -10.94 -8.91
N ARG A 502 -9.63 -10.98 -7.61
CA ARG A 502 -8.75 -10.55 -6.52
C ARG A 502 -8.95 -11.48 -5.33
N ARG A 503 -7.88 -11.66 -4.54
CA ARG A 503 -7.90 -12.45 -3.30
C ARG A 503 -8.99 -11.96 -2.37
N LEU A 504 -9.70 -12.91 -1.77
CA LEU A 504 -10.63 -12.66 -0.68
C LEU A 504 -9.90 -12.89 0.65
N ARG A 505 -10.29 -12.13 1.67
CA ARG A 505 -9.63 -12.09 2.97
C ARG A 505 -10.56 -12.56 4.07
N SER A 506 -10.02 -12.63 5.27
CA SER A 506 -10.64 -13.31 6.41
C SER A 506 -12.00 -12.74 6.80
N LEU A 507 -12.23 -11.41 6.74
CA LEU A 507 -13.56 -10.86 7.06
C LEU A 507 -14.62 -11.33 6.06
N THR A 508 -14.24 -11.39 4.78
CA THR A 508 -15.10 -11.89 3.72
C THR A 508 -15.37 -13.39 3.88
N THR A 509 -14.36 -14.23 4.14
CA THR A 509 -14.54 -15.69 4.21
C THR A 509 -15.10 -16.19 5.55
N SER A 510 -15.04 -15.38 6.62
CA SER A 510 -15.52 -15.78 7.97
C SER A 510 -17.03 -15.70 8.13
N ARG A 511 -17.78 -16.21 7.15
CA ARG A 511 -19.24 -16.21 7.12
C ARG A 511 -19.75 -17.43 6.35
N ILE A 512 -21.05 -17.68 6.50
CA ILE A 512 -21.73 -18.76 5.76
C ILE A 512 -22.41 -18.15 4.55
N PHE A 513 -22.29 -18.81 3.41
CA PHE A 513 -22.88 -18.38 2.15
C PHE A 513 -24.08 -19.25 1.79
N ARG A 514 -25.14 -18.61 1.33
CA ARG A 514 -26.23 -19.26 0.61
C ARG A 514 -26.17 -18.84 -0.84
N ILE A 515 -25.72 -19.74 -1.71
CA ILE A 515 -25.51 -19.46 -3.13
C ILE A 515 -26.38 -20.41 -3.93
N SER A 516 -27.34 -19.87 -4.69
CA SER A 516 -28.27 -20.67 -5.52
C SER A 516 -28.96 -21.82 -4.75
N GLY A 517 -29.31 -21.59 -3.48
CA GLY A 517 -29.94 -22.59 -2.61
C GLY A 517 -28.98 -23.54 -1.86
N GLU A 518 -27.71 -23.59 -2.24
CA GLU A 518 -26.68 -24.39 -1.57
C GLU A 518 -26.06 -23.62 -0.40
N THR A 519 -25.74 -24.33 0.69
CA THR A 519 -25.03 -23.74 1.85
C THR A 519 -23.55 -24.04 1.75
N ILE A 520 -22.72 -22.99 1.77
CA ILE A 520 -21.29 -23.07 1.45
C ILE A 520 -20.48 -22.33 2.51
N VAL A 521 -19.36 -22.93 2.89
CA VAL A 521 -18.30 -22.27 3.67
C VAL A 521 -17.00 -22.29 2.88
N PHE A 522 -16.27 -21.17 2.92
CA PHE A 522 -14.99 -21.06 2.24
C PHE A 522 -13.85 -21.14 3.26
N LEU A 523 -12.87 -21.99 2.98
CA LEU A 523 -11.64 -22.05 3.76
C LEU A 523 -10.86 -20.73 3.61
N PRO A 524 -10.18 -20.25 4.67
CA PRO A 524 -9.41 -19.02 4.63
C PRO A 524 -8.35 -19.04 3.55
N SER A 525 -8.15 -17.90 2.88
CA SER A 525 -7.19 -17.82 1.78
C SER A 525 -5.73 -17.90 2.24
N PHE A 526 -5.42 -17.74 3.53
CA PHE A 526 -4.07 -17.95 4.07
C PHE A 526 -3.74 -19.44 4.28
N SER A 527 -4.72 -20.34 4.19
CA SER A 527 -4.49 -21.79 4.26
C SER A 527 -4.10 -22.41 2.92
N ASP A 528 -4.02 -21.62 1.84
CA ASP A 528 -3.68 -22.10 0.51
C ASP A 528 -2.16 -22.11 0.30
N SER A 529 -1.53 -23.27 0.51
CA SER A 529 -0.07 -23.47 0.41
C SER A 529 0.49 -23.39 -1.02
N GLN A 530 -0.37 -23.24 -2.03
CA GLN A 530 0.06 -23.22 -3.44
C GLN A 530 0.60 -21.85 -3.92
N GLN A 531 0.51 -20.79 -3.11
CA GLN A 531 0.86 -19.43 -3.55
C GLN A 531 2.26 -18.97 -3.08
N PHE A 532 2.62 -19.18 -1.82
CA PHE A 532 3.92 -18.78 -1.25
C PHE A 532 4.22 -19.58 0.04
N TYR A 533 5.49 -19.82 0.37
CA TYR A 533 5.89 -20.81 1.39
C TYR A 533 5.81 -20.34 2.85
N LEU A 534 5.52 -19.07 3.12
CA LEU A 534 5.54 -18.54 4.51
C LEU A 534 4.70 -19.37 5.47
N THR A 535 3.56 -19.88 5.02
CA THR A 535 2.63 -20.68 5.82
C THR A 535 3.00 -22.16 5.92
N LEU A 536 4.09 -22.60 5.27
CA LEU A 536 4.68 -23.92 5.52
C LEU A 536 5.40 -23.95 6.87
N ASP A 537 5.83 -22.79 7.38
CA ASP A 537 6.26 -22.65 8.76
C ASP A 537 5.03 -22.55 9.67
N TYR A 538 4.78 -23.60 10.45
CA TYR A 538 3.61 -23.68 11.30
C TYR A 538 3.63 -22.63 12.43
N HIS A 539 4.79 -22.21 12.93
CA HIS A 539 4.83 -21.11 13.91
C HIS A 539 4.34 -19.81 13.28
N PHE A 540 4.77 -19.54 12.04
CA PHE A 540 4.28 -18.40 11.27
C PHE A 540 2.78 -18.50 10.97
N LEU A 541 2.29 -19.68 10.56
CA LEU A 541 0.87 -19.91 10.28
C LEU A 541 0.00 -19.70 11.54
N LEU A 542 0.41 -20.22 12.69
CA LEU A 542 -0.34 -20.10 13.93
C LEU A 542 -0.37 -18.64 14.42
N ASP A 543 0.76 -17.93 14.33
CA ASP A 543 0.83 -16.48 14.60
C ASP A 543 -0.05 -15.68 13.62
N GLN A 544 -0.11 -16.08 12.35
CA GLN A 544 -1.03 -15.52 11.37
C GLN A 544 -2.48 -15.79 11.75
N ILE A 545 -2.85 -17.01 12.19
CA ILE A 545 -4.21 -17.33 12.66
C ILE A 545 -4.60 -16.42 13.84
N ARG A 546 -3.72 -16.28 14.85
CA ARG A 546 -3.95 -15.38 15.99
C ARG A 546 -4.19 -13.94 15.53
N SER A 547 -3.37 -13.45 14.61
CA SER A 547 -3.49 -12.10 14.03
C SER A 547 -4.79 -11.91 13.24
N GLU A 548 -5.21 -12.91 12.47
CA GLU A 548 -6.47 -12.88 11.70
C GLU A 548 -7.70 -12.93 12.61
N LEU A 549 -7.66 -13.69 13.70
CA LEU A 549 -8.74 -13.69 14.71
C LEU A 549 -8.91 -12.30 15.34
N ALA A 550 -7.81 -11.63 15.69
CA ALA A 550 -7.84 -10.28 16.22
C ALA A 550 -8.38 -9.27 15.19
N TYR A 551 -7.96 -9.41 13.93
CA TYR A 551 -8.46 -8.62 12.82
C TYR A 551 -9.97 -8.79 12.63
N ILE A 552 -10.47 -10.03 12.63
CA ILE A 552 -11.90 -10.33 12.51
C ILE A 552 -12.68 -9.72 13.68
N GLN A 553 -12.26 -9.95 14.92
CA GLN A 553 -12.96 -9.41 16.09
C GLN A 553 -13.05 -7.88 16.05
N LYS A 554 -11.96 -7.21 15.67
CA LYS A 554 -11.87 -5.75 15.67
C LYS A 554 -12.72 -5.09 14.59
N TYR A 555 -12.81 -5.68 13.40
CA TYR A 555 -13.42 -5.02 12.23
C TYR A 555 -14.73 -5.66 11.76
N TRP A 556 -15.24 -6.68 12.44
CA TRP A 556 -16.54 -7.26 12.10
C TRP A 556 -17.69 -6.30 12.48
N SER A 557 -18.44 -5.85 11.47
CA SER A 557 -19.57 -4.92 11.63
C SER A 557 -20.93 -5.50 11.24
N ASP A 558 -20.96 -6.65 10.55
CA ASP A 558 -22.16 -7.28 10.03
C ASP A 558 -23.03 -7.89 11.14
N LEU A 559 -24.32 -8.10 10.83
CA LEU A 559 -25.24 -8.85 11.69
C LEU A 559 -24.84 -10.33 11.74
N GLY A 560 -24.98 -10.93 12.93
CA GLY A 560 -24.51 -12.29 13.20
C GLY A 560 -23.03 -12.32 13.62
N ARG A 561 -22.55 -13.51 13.98
CA ARG A 561 -21.18 -13.71 14.45
C ARG A 561 -20.25 -14.15 13.32
N PRO A 562 -19.00 -13.66 13.27
CA PRO A 562 -18.03 -14.18 12.33
C PRO A 562 -17.77 -15.66 12.60
N THR A 563 -17.78 -16.49 11.55
CA THR A 563 -17.54 -17.94 11.63
C THR A 563 -16.39 -18.34 10.71
N LEU A 564 -15.24 -18.67 11.29
CA LEU A 564 -14.04 -19.13 10.62
C LEU A 564 -14.05 -20.67 10.54
N THR A 565 -13.79 -21.24 9.37
CA THR A 565 -13.68 -22.70 9.19
C THR A 565 -12.22 -23.06 8.88
N LEU A 566 -11.55 -23.82 9.73
CA LEU A 566 -10.15 -24.21 9.55
C LEU A 566 -10.05 -25.69 9.16
N MET A 567 -9.25 -25.99 8.14
CA MET A 567 -8.92 -27.36 7.74
C MET A 567 -7.56 -27.75 8.33
N LEU A 568 -7.54 -28.81 9.13
CA LEU A 568 -6.35 -29.43 9.69
C LEU A 568 -5.90 -30.57 8.78
N THR A 569 -4.58 -30.73 8.64
CA THR A 569 -3.93 -31.72 7.76
C THR A 569 -2.94 -32.58 8.55
N HIS A 570 -2.58 -33.76 8.04
CA HIS A 570 -1.60 -34.66 8.67
C HIS A 570 -0.26 -33.95 8.85
N THR A 571 0.17 -33.16 7.86
CA THR A 571 1.46 -32.43 7.93
C THR A 571 1.49 -31.40 9.06
N MET A 572 0.37 -30.73 9.37
CA MET A 572 0.26 -29.82 10.51
C MET A 572 0.47 -30.55 11.83
N LEU A 573 -0.08 -31.75 11.97
CA LEU A 573 0.03 -32.55 13.18
C LEU A 573 1.41 -33.21 13.31
N GLU A 574 2.03 -33.63 12.21
CA GLU A 574 3.32 -34.32 12.24
C GLU A 574 4.50 -33.36 12.47
N SER A 575 4.55 -32.25 11.74
CA SER A 575 5.68 -31.31 11.78
C SER A 575 5.50 -30.16 12.78
N GLY A 576 4.27 -29.86 13.19
CA GLY A 576 3.92 -28.71 14.04
C GLY A 576 3.14 -29.05 15.31
N SER A 577 3.20 -30.32 15.77
CA SER A 577 2.35 -30.86 16.85
C SER A 577 2.25 -29.96 18.09
N GLU A 578 3.38 -29.58 18.70
CA GLU A 578 3.38 -28.84 19.98
C GLU A 578 2.69 -27.48 19.86
N ALA A 579 3.09 -26.66 18.88
CA ALA A 579 2.52 -25.34 18.66
C ALA A 579 1.04 -25.40 18.23
N LEU A 580 0.66 -26.42 17.43
CA LEU A 580 -0.73 -26.65 17.07
C LEU A 580 -1.58 -26.99 18.30
N LEU A 581 -1.09 -27.88 19.18
CA LEU A 581 -1.77 -28.26 20.41
C LEU A 581 -1.95 -27.07 21.36
N GLU A 582 -0.95 -26.20 21.47
CA GLU A 582 -1.03 -24.95 22.23
C GLU A 582 -2.16 -24.06 21.70
N LEU A 583 -2.21 -23.81 20.38
CA LEU A 583 -3.30 -23.04 19.79
C LEU A 583 -4.66 -23.70 20.05
N MET A 584 -4.77 -25.02 19.87
CA MET A 584 -6.04 -25.72 20.10
C MET A 584 -6.51 -25.61 21.57
N GLN A 585 -5.58 -25.59 22.52
CA GLN A 585 -5.89 -25.35 23.93
C GLN A 585 -6.39 -23.91 24.15
N GLU A 586 -5.72 -22.90 23.59
CA GLU A 586 -6.20 -21.50 23.63
C GLU A 586 -7.63 -21.37 23.07
N LEU A 587 -7.89 -22.00 21.92
CA LEU A 587 -9.21 -21.98 21.30
C LEU A 587 -10.29 -22.65 22.17
N LYS A 588 -9.93 -23.71 22.91
CA LYS A 588 -10.81 -24.43 23.83
C LYS A 588 -11.09 -23.65 25.10
N ASP A 589 -10.10 -22.92 25.61
CA ASP A 589 -10.23 -22.03 26.77
C ASP A 589 -11.09 -20.79 26.46
N GLY A 590 -11.39 -20.53 25.19
CA GLY A 590 -12.30 -19.49 24.73
C GLY A 590 -11.66 -18.11 24.58
N VAL A 591 -10.34 -18.00 24.78
CA VAL A 591 -9.56 -16.79 24.55
C VAL A 591 -8.26 -17.13 23.85
N CYS A 592 -8.01 -16.51 22.70
CA CYS A 592 -6.81 -16.70 21.90
C CYS A 592 -6.16 -15.35 21.61
N ASN A 593 -4.96 -15.12 22.16
CA ASN A 593 -4.25 -13.83 22.05
C ASN A 593 -5.12 -12.58 22.40
N GLY A 594 -5.91 -12.68 23.48
CA GLY A 594 -6.85 -11.63 23.90
C GLY A 594 -8.18 -11.59 23.14
N VAL A 595 -8.34 -12.41 22.09
CA VAL A 595 -9.57 -12.50 21.28
C VAL A 595 -10.53 -13.51 21.88
N ARG A 596 -11.80 -13.11 22.01
CA ARG A 596 -12.86 -14.02 22.49
C ARG A 596 -13.29 -14.94 21.36
N VAL A 597 -13.15 -16.25 21.57
CA VAL A 597 -13.44 -17.28 20.57
C VAL A 597 -14.42 -18.33 21.10
N LYS A 598 -15.15 -18.97 20.18
CA LYS A 598 -16.04 -20.08 20.48
C LYS A 598 -15.86 -21.21 19.46
N LEU A 599 -15.31 -22.33 19.92
CA LEU A 599 -15.30 -23.58 19.17
C LEU A 599 -16.70 -24.21 19.14
N GLY A 600 -17.02 -24.88 18.03
CA GLY A 600 -18.22 -25.69 17.93
C GLY A 600 -18.38 -26.36 16.57
N ARG A 601 -19.37 -27.26 16.50
CA ARG A 601 -19.73 -27.93 15.24
C ARG A 601 -20.34 -26.95 14.26
N LEU A 602 -20.03 -27.10 12.98
CA LEU A 602 -20.42 -26.13 11.95
C LEU A 602 -21.95 -25.91 11.89
N ASN A 603 -22.73 -26.99 11.98
CA ASN A 603 -24.20 -26.95 12.03
C ASN A 603 -24.77 -26.16 13.21
N GLN A 604 -24.08 -26.15 14.36
CA GLN A 604 -24.49 -25.40 15.55
C GLN A 604 -24.12 -23.93 15.43
N LEU A 605 -22.91 -23.64 14.95
CA LEU A 605 -22.42 -22.26 14.79
C LEU A 605 -23.26 -21.50 13.75
N MET A 606 -23.72 -22.18 12.70
CA MET A 606 -24.57 -21.63 11.65
C MET A 606 -25.82 -20.90 12.16
N LEU A 607 -26.40 -21.31 13.29
CA LEU A 607 -27.60 -20.69 13.86
C LEU A 607 -27.39 -19.23 14.30
N THR A 608 -26.14 -18.84 14.55
CA THR A 608 -25.76 -17.49 15.02
C THR A 608 -24.75 -16.80 14.11
N ALA A 609 -24.34 -17.47 13.03
CA ALA A 609 -23.34 -16.98 12.10
C ALA A 609 -23.87 -15.82 11.26
N GLY A 610 -22.96 -14.95 10.79
CA GLY A 610 -23.25 -14.07 9.68
C GLY A 610 -23.52 -14.88 8.42
N ILE A 611 -24.67 -14.62 7.77
CA ILE A 611 -25.08 -15.32 6.54
C ILE A 611 -25.13 -14.30 5.41
N GLN A 612 -24.44 -14.60 4.31
CA GLN A 612 -24.54 -13.83 3.07
C GLN A 612 -25.28 -14.65 2.01
N ARG A 613 -26.29 -14.03 1.40
CA ARG A 613 -27.12 -14.66 0.38
C ARG A 613 -26.78 -14.08 -1.00
N ILE A 614 -26.59 -14.96 -1.98
CA ILE A 614 -26.27 -14.63 -3.38
C ILE A 614 -27.07 -15.58 -4.27
N ASP A 615 -28.27 -15.15 -4.68
CA ASP A 615 -29.20 -16.03 -5.41
C ASP A 615 -29.17 -15.84 -6.93
N PHE A 616 -28.64 -14.71 -7.41
CA PHE A 616 -28.66 -14.36 -8.82
C PHE A 616 -27.25 -14.42 -9.42
N LEU A 617 -26.93 -15.55 -10.05
CA LEU A 617 -25.69 -15.73 -10.82
C LEU A 617 -26.04 -16.29 -12.20
N PRO A 618 -25.92 -15.51 -13.29
CA PRO A 618 -26.09 -16.04 -14.63
C PRO A 618 -24.98 -17.07 -14.92
N ASN A 619 -25.35 -18.35 -15.07
CA ASN A 619 -24.49 -19.44 -15.55
C ASN A 619 -23.20 -19.76 -14.73
N ALA A 620 -23.20 -19.54 -13.41
CA ALA A 620 -22.07 -19.94 -12.57
C ALA A 620 -22.19 -21.40 -12.10
N GLU A 621 -21.64 -22.35 -12.85
CA GLU A 621 -21.35 -23.69 -12.33
C GLU A 621 -19.99 -23.69 -11.64
N PHE A 622 -19.89 -24.33 -10.47
CA PHE A 622 -18.60 -24.56 -9.83
C PHE A 622 -17.76 -25.50 -10.70
N SER A 623 -16.62 -25.03 -11.19
CA SER A 623 -15.74 -25.79 -12.09
C SER A 623 -15.00 -26.96 -11.43
N ARG A 624 -14.99 -27.03 -10.09
CA ARG A 624 -14.34 -28.07 -9.30
C ARG A 624 -15.32 -28.70 -8.32
N SER A 625 -15.17 -30.01 -8.13
CA SER A 625 -15.83 -30.73 -7.03
C SER A 625 -15.47 -30.08 -5.69
N PRO A 626 -16.40 -30.04 -4.72
CA PRO A 626 -16.08 -29.67 -3.33
C PRO A 626 -14.86 -30.45 -2.83
N VAL A 627 -14.17 -29.94 -1.82
CA VAL A 627 -13.00 -30.61 -1.24
C VAL A 627 -13.43 -32.00 -0.73
N LYS A 628 -13.12 -33.04 -1.50
CA LYS A 628 -13.36 -34.46 -1.21
C LYS A 628 -12.04 -35.18 -1.39
N ASN A 629 -11.46 -35.70 -0.29
CA ASN A 629 -10.24 -36.50 -0.18
C ASN A 629 -9.09 -36.11 -1.15
N ALA A 630 -8.02 -35.51 -0.62
CA ALA A 630 -6.86 -35.08 -1.42
C ALA A 630 -6.27 -36.25 -2.23
N SER A 631 -6.06 -36.05 -3.54
CA SER A 631 -5.37 -37.02 -4.38
C SER A 631 -3.86 -37.00 -4.07
N PRO A 632 -3.18 -38.16 -3.95
CA PRO A 632 -1.74 -38.20 -3.70
C PRO A 632 -0.95 -37.56 -4.85
N ARG A 633 0.04 -36.73 -4.53
CA ARG A 633 0.95 -36.10 -5.51
C ARG A 633 1.91 -37.16 -6.07
N CYS A 634 2.20 -37.10 -7.37
CA CYS A 634 3.21 -37.93 -8.02
C CYS A 634 4.59 -37.23 -7.92
N TYR A 635 5.62 -37.96 -7.51
CA TYR A 635 7.00 -37.47 -7.38
C TYR A 635 7.92 -38.22 -8.36
N TYR A 636 8.80 -37.49 -9.04
CA TYR A 636 9.70 -37.97 -10.10
C TYR A 636 11.16 -38.10 -9.65
N LEU A 637 11.62 -37.30 -8.69
CA LEU A 637 13.00 -37.30 -8.21
C LEU A 637 13.21 -38.31 -7.09
N ALA A 638 14.33 -39.04 -7.15
CA ALA A 638 14.79 -39.89 -6.06
C ALA A 638 14.99 -39.04 -4.79
N TYR A 639 14.57 -39.56 -3.63
CA TYR A 639 14.59 -38.79 -2.41
C TYR A 639 14.67 -39.68 -1.17
N HIS A 640 15.66 -39.40 -0.32
CA HIS A 640 15.84 -40.02 0.99
C HIS A 640 16.15 -38.94 2.03
N PRO A 641 15.25 -38.68 3.01
CA PRO A 641 15.42 -37.60 4.00
C PRO A 641 16.77 -37.64 4.74
N GLU A 642 17.28 -38.85 5.01
CA GLU A 642 18.52 -39.07 5.77
C GLU A 642 19.82 -38.80 4.97
N LYS A 643 19.73 -38.57 3.66
CA LYS A 643 20.89 -38.42 2.76
C LYS A 643 21.09 -36.97 2.26
N ASN A 644 20.61 -35.99 3.02
CA ASN A 644 20.78 -34.57 2.68
C ASN A 644 22.05 -33.99 3.34
N TRP A 645 22.91 -33.36 2.55
CA TRP A 645 24.13 -32.68 3.02
C TRP A 645 24.41 -31.42 2.19
N ARG A 646 25.14 -30.44 2.76
CA ARG A 646 25.47 -29.17 2.08
C ARG A 646 26.72 -29.26 1.22
N LEU A 647 26.66 -28.69 0.03
CA LEU A 647 27.79 -28.61 -0.89
C LEU A 647 28.88 -27.68 -0.38
N GLY A 648 30.12 -28.05 -0.67
CA GLY A 648 31.27 -27.15 -0.51
C GLY A 648 31.44 -26.23 -1.72
N HIS A 649 32.16 -25.12 -1.54
CA HIS A 649 32.40 -24.11 -2.58
C HIS A 649 32.83 -24.68 -3.93
N THR A 650 33.77 -25.62 -3.92
CA THR A 650 34.33 -26.20 -5.14
C THR A 650 33.29 -27.02 -5.90
N GLN A 651 32.38 -27.70 -5.19
CA GLN A 651 31.34 -28.52 -5.80
C GLN A 651 30.26 -27.63 -6.44
N GLU A 652 29.82 -26.59 -5.74
CA GLU A 652 28.87 -25.60 -6.26
C GLU A 652 29.43 -24.91 -7.50
N PHE A 653 30.68 -24.45 -7.44
CA PHE A 653 31.34 -23.79 -8.57
C PHE A 653 31.49 -24.73 -9.78
N GLN A 654 31.83 -26.00 -9.56
CA GLN A 654 31.91 -27.00 -10.63
C GLN A 654 30.55 -27.22 -11.30
N MET A 655 29.47 -27.31 -10.52
CA MET A 655 28.11 -27.46 -11.04
C MET A 655 27.61 -26.20 -11.75
N GLU A 656 27.99 -25.02 -11.28
CA GLU A 656 27.67 -23.73 -11.91
C GLU A 656 28.35 -23.59 -13.28
N CYS A 657 29.60 -24.04 -13.40
CA CYS A 657 30.39 -24.00 -14.62
C CYS A 657 30.07 -25.10 -15.63
N GLU A 658 29.39 -26.17 -15.22
CA GLU A 658 29.01 -27.26 -16.12
C GLU A 658 27.99 -26.78 -17.17
N THR A 659 28.27 -27.10 -18.44
CA THR A 659 27.44 -26.71 -19.59
C THR A 659 26.91 -27.91 -20.37
N ASN A 660 27.39 -29.12 -20.06
CA ASN A 660 26.93 -30.35 -20.68
C ASN A 660 25.62 -30.83 -20.06
N PHE A 661 24.56 -30.64 -20.83
CA PHE A 661 23.21 -31.02 -20.46
C PHE A 661 23.03 -32.51 -20.13
N GLY A 662 23.67 -33.43 -20.87
CA GLY A 662 23.53 -34.87 -20.64
C GLY A 662 24.11 -35.30 -19.29
N LEU A 663 25.22 -34.68 -18.89
CA LEU A 663 25.84 -34.87 -17.58
C LEU A 663 24.93 -34.33 -16.46
N LEU A 664 24.40 -33.11 -16.61
CA LEU A 664 23.48 -32.49 -15.63
C LEU A 664 22.24 -33.35 -15.37
N LEU A 665 21.58 -33.86 -16.42
CA LEU A 665 20.43 -34.75 -16.25
C LEU A 665 20.82 -36.10 -15.63
N SER A 666 21.97 -36.65 -15.99
CA SER A 666 22.43 -37.92 -15.41
C SER A 666 22.69 -37.78 -13.91
N HIS A 667 23.32 -36.69 -13.48
CA HIS A 667 23.54 -36.37 -12.08
C HIS A 667 22.22 -36.13 -11.34
N LEU A 668 21.26 -35.41 -11.95
CA LEU A 668 19.95 -35.16 -11.36
C LEU A 668 19.15 -36.46 -11.16
N ARG A 669 19.28 -37.43 -12.07
CA ARG A 669 18.63 -38.75 -11.95
C ARG A 669 19.24 -39.61 -10.86
N SER A 670 20.54 -39.48 -10.61
CA SER A 670 21.24 -40.23 -9.56
C SER A 670 21.22 -39.56 -8.19
N SER A 671 20.99 -38.24 -8.13
CA SER A 671 21.07 -37.48 -6.89
C SER A 671 19.90 -37.80 -5.97
N GLU A 672 20.20 -38.13 -4.72
CA GLU A 672 19.24 -38.29 -3.63
C GLU A 672 19.31 -37.10 -2.64
N ASN A 673 20.24 -36.16 -2.87
CA ASN A 673 20.50 -35.00 -2.01
C ASN A 673 19.81 -33.76 -2.55
N ILE A 674 18.91 -33.17 -1.76
CA ILE A 674 18.09 -32.04 -2.20
C ILE A 674 18.92 -30.77 -2.49
N TYR A 675 20.07 -30.59 -1.84
CA TYR A 675 20.98 -29.47 -2.09
C TYR A 675 21.68 -29.58 -3.46
N GLU A 676 22.02 -30.80 -3.86
CA GLU A 676 22.56 -31.07 -5.20
C GLU A 676 21.47 -30.96 -6.28
N GLN A 677 20.27 -31.48 -6.00
CA GLN A 677 19.14 -31.36 -6.92
C GLN A 677 18.80 -29.90 -7.25
N ILE A 678 18.76 -29.00 -6.25
CA ILE A 678 18.45 -27.59 -6.50
C ILE A 678 19.57 -26.86 -7.26
N GLU A 679 20.83 -27.19 -7.03
CA GLU A 679 21.97 -26.66 -7.80
C GLU A 679 21.91 -27.07 -9.27
N LEU A 680 21.68 -28.37 -9.52
CA LEU A 680 21.55 -28.90 -10.88
C LEU A 680 20.35 -28.27 -11.61
N LEU A 681 19.21 -28.11 -10.93
CA LEU A 681 18.03 -27.44 -11.47
C LEU A 681 18.26 -25.95 -11.73
N GLN A 682 19.05 -25.26 -10.89
CA GLN A 682 19.45 -23.87 -11.15
C GLN A 682 20.30 -23.77 -12.43
N THR A 683 21.32 -24.63 -12.56
CA THR A 683 22.16 -24.65 -13.77
C THR A 683 21.34 -24.99 -15.02
N LEU A 684 20.41 -25.96 -14.93
CA LEU A 684 19.50 -26.29 -16.03
C LEU A 684 18.57 -25.13 -16.38
N THR A 685 18.02 -24.43 -15.39
CA THR A 685 17.18 -23.24 -15.60
C THR A 685 17.96 -22.14 -16.32
N ARG A 686 19.22 -21.90 -15.92
CA ARG A 686 20.12 -20.92 -16.57
C ARG A 686 20.43 -21.28 -18.03
N LEU A 687 20.58 -22.55 -18.36
CA LEU A 687 21.00 -23.01 -19.69
C LEU A 687 19.83 -23.22 -20.67
N GLN A 688 18.68 -23.72 -20.21
CA GLN A 688 17.57 -24.15 -21.07
C GLN A 688 16.22 -23.48 -20.74
N GLY A 689 16.10 -22.83 -19.58
CA GLY A 689 14.85 -22.24 -19.10
C GLY A 689 13.90 -23.23 -18.42
N MET A 690 12.82 -22.71 -17.80
CA MET A 690 11.89 -23.49 -16.97
C MET A 690 11.01 -24.49 -17.73
N GLN A 691 10.68 -24.19 -18.99
CA GLN A 691 9.78 -25.00 -19.83
C GLN A 691 10.47 -26.19 -20.50
N PHE A 692 11.75 -26.38 -20.21
CA PHE A 692 12.56 -27.44 -20.79
C PHE A 692 12.08 -28.82 -20.31
N ASP A 693 11.73 -29.72 -21.24
CA ASP A 693 11.32 -31.09 -20.93
C ASP A 693 12.54 -31.98 -20.59
N THR A 694 12.52 -32.51 -19.37
CA THR A 694 13.60 -33.31 -18.77
C THR A 694 13.53 -34.80 -19.13
N GLY A 695 12.43 -35.23 -19.76
CA GLY A 695 12.20 -36.63 -20.12
C GLY A 695 11.96 -37.55 -18.92
N TYR A 696 11.52 -37.02 -17.77
CA TYR A 696 11.15 -37.83 -16.60
C TYR A 696 9.77 -38.48 -16.72
N GLY A 697 8.82 -37.88 -17.45
CA GLY A 697 7.45 -38.40 -17.58
C GLY A 697 7.23 -39.45 -18.67
N GLY A 698 8.27 -39.81 -19.44
CA GLY A 698 8.17 -40.78 -20.53
C GLY A 698 7.44 -40.25 -21.78
N PRO A 699 7.17 -41.11 -22.78
CA PRO A 699 6.53 -40.70 -24.01
C PRO A 699 5.06 -40.31 -23.78
N GLY A 700 4.74 -39.01 -23.86
CA GLY A 700 3.37 -38.50 -23.81
C GLY A 700 3.01 -37.63 -22.60
N TYR A 701 3.91 -37.51 -21.61
CA TYR A 701 3.74 -36.59 -20.48
C TYR A 701 5.05 -35.80 -20.26
N PRO A 702 5.17 -34.57 -20.79
CA PRO A 702 6.38 -33.77 -20.58
C PRO A 702 6.52 -33.42 -19.10
N VAL A 703 7.73 -33.56 -18.55
CA VAL A 703 8.04 -33.14 -17.17
C VAL A 703 9.11 -32.07 -17.28
N THR A 704 8.72 -30.84 -17.00
CA THR A 704 9.57 -29.68 -17.18
C THR A 704 10.52 -29.47 -16.00
N VAL A 705 11.56 -28.66 -16.19
CA VAL A 705 12.40 -28.17 -15.08
C VAL A 705 11.54 -27.46 -14.02
N GLY A 706 10.49 -26.76 -14.43
CA GLY A 706 9.51 -26.15 -13.53
C GLY A 706 8.78 -27.17 -12.65
N ASP A 707 8.34 -28.30 -13.21
CA ASP A 707 7.66 -29.36 -12.45
C ASP A 707 8.59 -29.99 -11.40
N LEU A 708 9.86 -30.22 -11.76
CA LEU A 708 10.87 -30.75 -10.84
C LEU A 708 11.26 -29.74 -9.74
N LEU A 709 11.28 -28.44 -10.06
CA LEU A 709 11.46 -27.38 -9.06
C LEU A 709 10.29 -27.32 -8.08
N ASP A 710 9.04 -27.48 -8.54
CA ASP A 710 7.85 -27.52 -7.68
C ASP A 710 7.87 -28.75 -6.75
N GLU A 711 8.41 -29.88 -7.22
CA GLU A 711 8.67 -31.07 -6.41
C GLU A 711 9.75 -30.84 -5.35
N VAL A 712 10.91 -30.27 -5.71
CA VAL A 712 11.98 -29.92 -4.75
C VAL A 712 11.48 -28.91 -3.73
N TYR A 713 10.74 -27.89 -4.17
CA TYR A 713 10.11 -26.89 -3.30
C TYR A 713 9.19 -27.54 -2.26
N THR A 714 8.32 -28.47 -2.68
CA THR A 714 7.42 -29.18 -1.78
C THR A 714 8.21 -30.03 -0.76
N LYS A 715 9.15 -30.86 -1.24
CA LYS A 715 9.97 -31.73 -0.38
C LYS A 715 10.79 -30.94 0.63
N ALA A 716 11.42 -29.83 0.19
CA ALA A 716 12.21 -28.96 1.06
C ALA A 716 11.33 -28.26 2.12
N GLY A 717 10.10 -27.89 1.75
CA GLY A 717 9.11 -27.30 2.65
C GLY A 717 8.68 -28.27 3.75
N ASP A 718 8.36 -29.51 3.39
CA ASP A 718 7.95 -30.56 4.34
C ASP A 718 9.06 -30.88 5.37
N LEU A 719 10.32 -30.75 4.96
CA LEU A 719 11.51 -30.96 5.82
C LEU A 719 11.98 -29.71 6.58
N GLY A 720 11.44 -28.52 6.29
CA GLY A 720 11.94 -27.26 6.85
C GLY A 720 13.35 -26.87 6.37
N ILE A 721 13.76 -27.25 5.15
CA ILE A 721 15.06 -26.83 4.56
C ILE A 721 14.88 -25.48 3.87
N TRP A 722 14.76 -24.42 4.67
CA TRP A 722 14.34 -23.09 4.21
C TRP A 722 15.25 -22.44 3.16
N ALA A 723 16.55 -22.70 3.20
CA ALA A 723 17.48 -22.18 2.20
C ALA A 723 17.17 -22.72 0.79
N VAL A 724 16.79 -24.00 0.69
CA VAL A 724 16.40 -24.64 -0.57
C VAL A 724 15.01 -24.16 -1.00
N VAL A 725 14.07 -23.99 -0.05
CA VAL A 725 12.73 -23.43 -0.31
C VAL A 725 12.83 -22.02 -0.91
N ARG A 726 13.60 -21.11 -0.27
CA ARG A 726 13.85 -19.74 -0.77
C ARG A 726 14.44 -19.74 -2.17
N ARG A 727 15.39 -20.64 -2.42
CA ARG A 727 16.06 -20.76 -3.72
C ARG A 727 15.10 -21.27 -4.80
N ALA A 728 14.34 -22.33 -4.53
CA ALA A 728 13.34 -22.86 -5.45
C ALA A 728 12.25 -21.82 -5.75
N ALA A 729 11.75 -21.12 -4.73
CA ALA A 729 10.78 -20.04 -4.88
C ALA A 729 11.32 -18.89 -5.75
N GLY A 730 12.60 -18.52 -5.56
CA GLY A 730 13.29 -17.51 -6.36
C GLY A 730 13.42 -17.93 -7.83
N LEU A 731 13.83 -19.17 -8.09
CA LEU A 731 13.96 -19.72 -9.46
C LEU A 731 12.61 -19.80 -10.17
N ARG A 732 11.54 -20.12 -9.43
CA ARG A 732 10.16 -20.13 -9.93
C ARG A 732 9.55 -18.74 -10.06
N GLN A 733 10.26 -17.69 -9.63
CA GLN A 733 9.79 -16.31 -9.59
C GLN A 733 8.46 -16.18 -8.83
N MET A 734 8.34 -16.89 -7.70
CA MET A 734 7.15 -16.83 -6.87
C MET A 734 7.01 -15.45 -6.24
N VAL A 735 5.81 -14.88 -6.34
CA VAL A 735 5.45 -13.58 -5.77
C VAL A 735 4.27 -13.77 -4.84
N ASP A 736 4.41 -13.33 -3.60
CA ASP A 736 3.28 -13.33 -2.67
C ASP A 736 2.32 -12.19 -3.03
N ILE A 737 1.06 -12.53 -3.31
CA ILE A 737 0.02 -11.55 -3.67
C ILE A 737 -0.26 -10.52 -2.57
N SER A 738 0.07 -10.82 -1.31
CA SER A 738 -0.04 -9.90 -0.16
C SER A 738 1.08 -8.87 -0.12
N LEU A 739 2.13 -8.99 -0.94
CA LEU A 739 3.22 -8.03 -1.02
C LEU A 739 2.72 -6.60 -1.33
N SER A 740 1.78 -6.49 -2.27
CA SER A 740 1.12 -5.22 -2.60
C SER A 740 0.42 -4.60 -1.38
N ASP A 741 -0.15 -5.43 -0.52
CA ASP A 741 -0.87 -5.00 0.67
C ASP A 741 0.07 -4.63 1.82
N ALA A 742 1.19 -5.35 1.97
CA ALA A 742 2.25 -5.03 2.91
C ALA A 742 2.87 -3.67 2.57
N VAL A 743 3.25 -3.45 1.31
CA VAL A 743 3.75 -2.17 0.81
C VAL A 743 2.73 -1.06 1.02
N THR A 744 1.46 -1.28 0.66
CA THR A 744 0.40 -0.30 0.91
C THR A 744 0.31 0.07 2.39
N SER A 745 0.32 -0.92 3.29
CA SER A 745 0.20 -0.70 4.74
C SER A 745 1.34 0.14 5.32
N ILE A 746 2.52 0.06 4.72
CA ILE A 746 3.70 0.86 5.04
C ILE A 746 3.52 2.30 4.54
N LEU A 747 3.16 2.46 3.26
CA LEU A 747 3.02 3.77 2.62
C LEU A 747 1.91 4.64 3.24
N VAL A 748 0.76 4.06 3.56
CA VAL A 748 -0.38 4.80 4.15
C VAL A 748 -0.07 5.36 5.54
N ARG A 749 0.97 4.85 6.21
CA ARG A 749 1.48 5.37 7.49
C ARG A 749 2.56 6.45 7.30
N GLY A 750 2.69 6.99 6.09
CA GLY A 750 3.62 8.06 5.74
C GLY A 750 5.09 7.61 5.68
N LYS A 751 5.33 6.32 5.42
CA LYS A 751 6.68 5.76 5.26
C LYS A 751 6.97 5.58 3.77
N GLN A 752 8.24 5.69 3.41
CA GLN A 752 8.74 5.34 2.08
C GLN A 752 9.52 4.03 2.15
N ILE A 753 9.61 3.30 1.04
CA ILE A 753 10.37 2.05 0.98
C ILE A 753 11.49 2.21 -0.03
N ALA A 754 12.71 1.84 0.36
CA ALA A 754 13.82 1.67 -0.57
C ALA A 754 14.16 0.18 -0.68
N VAL A 755 14.08 -0.34 -1.90
CA VAL A 755 14.41 -1.72 -2.24
C VAL A 755 15.82 -1.78 -2.84
N GLY A 756 16.61 -2.80 -2.49
CA GLY A 756 17.94 -3.00 -3.07
C GLY A 756 19.01 -2.00 -2.64
N LYS A 757 20.08 -1.89 -3.44
CA LYS A 757 21.14 -0.88 -3.21
C LYS A 757 20.65 0.49 -3.70
N ALA A 758 20.42 1.42 -2.77
CA ALA A 758 19.96 2.77 -3.07
C ALA A 758 21.03 3.59 -3.81
N TYR A 759 21.08 3.47 -5.14
CA TYR A 759 21.93 4.30 -6.01
C TYR A 759 21.09 5.20 -6.95
N SER A 760 19.76 5.09 -6.93
CA SER A 760 18.86 5.87 -7.78
C SER A 760 17.47 6.08 -7.15
N GLU A 761 16.79 7.17 -7.51
CA GLU A 761 15.37 7.40 -7.12
C GLU A 761 14.43 6.28 -7.58
N ALA A 762 14.80 5.56 -8.64
CA ALA A 762 13.98 4.48 -9.21
C ALA A 762 13.83 3.27 -8.25
N SER A 763 14.70 3.14 -7.23
CA SER A 763 14.61 2.09 -6.21
C SER A 763 13.65 2.44 -5.06
N LEU A 764 13.10 3.66 -5.04
CA LEU A 764 12.10 4.08 -4.08
C LEU A 764 10.70 3.64 -4.50
N ILE A 765 9.91 3.26 -3.51
CA ILE A 765 8.47 3.05 -3.61
C ILE A 765 7.84 4.08 -2.68
N THR A 766 7.16 5.05 -3.30
CA THR A 766 6.49 6.18 -2.62
C THR A 766 4.97 6.17 -2.85
N VAL A 767 4.51 5.37 -3.82
CA VAL A 767 3.11 5.20 -4.17
C VAL A 767 2.74 3.71 -4.17
N PRO A 768 1.49 3.32 -3.83
CA PRO A 768 1.07 1.93 -3.85
C PRO A 768 1.17 1.32 -5.25
N MET A 769 1.80 0.15 -5.37
CA MET A 769 2.00 -0.56 -6.65
C MET A 769 1.36 -1.96 -6.61
N SER A 770 1.15 -2.59 -7.77
CA SER A 770 0.76 -3.99 -7.88
C SER A 770 1.87 -4.92 -7.38
N HIS A 771 1.56 -6.19 -7.10
CA HIS A 771 2.57 -7.15 -6.66
C HIS A 771 3.60 -7.43 -7.76
N ASP A 772 3.17 -7.46 -9.03
CA ASP A 772 4.07 -7.66 -10.18
C ASP A 772 5.06 -6.51 -10.31
N GLU A 773 4.61 -5.26 -10.25
CA GLU A 773 5.51 -4.10 -10.33
C GLU A 773 6.50 -4.04 -9.15
N ILE A 774 6.08 -4.46 -7.96
CA ILE A 774 6.98 -4.55 -6.79
C ILE A 774 8.00 -5.67 -7.01
N ALA A 775 7.58 -6.82 -7.51
CA ALA A 775 8.46 -7.93 -7.84
C ALA A 775 9.49 -7.55 -8.92
N ASP A 776 9.06 -6.83 -9.96
CA ASP A 776 9.95 -6.29 -11.00
C ASP A 776 10.98 -5.31 -10.42
N LYS A 777 10.56 -4.42 -9.52
CA LYS A 777 11.50 -3.55 -8.79
C LYS A 777 12.48 -4.37 -7.93
N ILE A 778 12.01 -5.39 -7.21
CA ILE A 778 12.88 -6.27 -6.42
C ILE A 778 13.88 -6.98 -7.34
N ASN A 779 13.43 -7.54 -8.45
CA ASN A 779 14.27 -8.24 -9.43
C ASN A 779 15.32 -7.31 -10.05
N HIS A 780 14.99 -6.04 -10.26
CA HIS A 780 15.89 -5.06 -10.88
C HIS A 780 16.90 -4.44 -9.88
N PHE A 781 16.52 -4.25 -8.61
CA PHE A 781 17.34 -3.52 -7.64
C PHE A 781 18.00 -4.38 -6.53
N CYS A 782 17.49 -5.59 -6.27
CA CYS A 782 18.10 -6.52 -5.30
C CYS A 782 19.30 -7.29 -5.88
N ARG A 783 20.00 -8.03 -5.03
CA ARG A 783 21.31 -8.66 -5.31
C ARG A 783 21.24 -9.73 -6.40
N GLU A 784 22.41 -10.17 -6.87
CA GLU A 784 22.54 -11.30 -7.81
C GLU A 784 22.02 -12.61 -7.21
N ASP A 785 22.14 -12.80 -5.90
CA ASP A 785 21.58 -13.96 -5.22
C ASP A 785 20.05 -13.94 -5.32
N ILE A 786 19.50 -14.97 -5.98
CA ILE A 786 18.06 -15.12 -6.18
C ILE A 786 17.31 -15.27 -4.86
N ARG A 787 17.97 -15.79 -3.81
CA ARG A 787 17.41 -15.93 -2.46
C ARG A 787 17.16 -14.57 -1.81
N ASP A 788 17.98 -13.56 -2.11
CA ASP A 788 17.83 -12.19 -1.57
C ASP A 788 16.53 -11.53 -2.03
N ARG A 789 16.12 -11.80 -3.27
CA ARG A 789 14.88 -11.27 -3.84
C ARG A 789 13.69 -11.79 -3.06
N VAL A 790 13.71 -13.08 -2.74
CA VAL A 790 12.66 -13.72 -1.94
C VAL A 790 12.70 -13.22 -0.49
N LEU A 791 13.88 -13.14 0.13
CA LEU A 791 14.03 -12.59 1.48
C LEU A 791 13.59 -11.12 1.56
N THR A 792 13.83 -10.32 0.52
CA THR A 792 13.34 -8.93 0.43
C THR A 792 11.82 -8.90 0.46
N GLN A 793 11.14 -9.80 -0.28
CA GLN A 793 9.69 -9.95 -0.20
C GLN A 793 9.24 -10.33 1.22
N GLU A 794 9.92 -11.30 1.85
CA GLU A 794 9.62 -11.70 3.24
C GLU A 794 9.73 -10.51 4.21
N ILE A 795 10.85 -9.78 4.19
CA ILE A 795 11.07 -8.64 5.09
C ILE A 795 10.02 -7.56 4.84
N LEU A 796 9.63 -7.28 3.59
CA LEU A 796 8.54 -6.34 3.30
C LEU A 796 7.21 -6.80 3.90
N ILE A 797 6.88 -8.08 3.80
CA ILE A 797 5.69 -8.68 4.41
C ILE A 797 5.75 -8.56 5.93
N TYR A 798 6.90 -8.89 6.54
CA TYR A 798 7.09 -8.81 7.99
C TYR A 798 7.02 -7.39 8.51
N VAL A 799 7.65 -6.42 7.83
CA VAL A 799 7.49 -4.99 8.12
C VAL A 799 6.02 -4.59 8.01
N GLY A 800 5.31 -5.03 6.98
CA GLY A 800 3.88 -4.79 6.79
C GLY A 800 3.00 -5.40 7.91
N ILE A 801 3.42 -6.52 8.51
CA ILE A 801 2.78 -7.11 9.69
C ILE A 801 3.11 -6.29 10.93
N LEU A 802 4.39 -6.05 11.21
CA LEU A 802 4.88 -5.36 12.41
C LEU A 802 4.39 -3.92 12.48
N ILE A 803 4.31 -3.19 11.37
CA ILE A 803 3.83 -1.79 11.38
C ILE A 803 2.32 -1.70 11.70
N ARG A 804 1.58 -2.81 11.54
CA ARG A 804 0.16 -2.90 11.92
C ARG A 804 -0.03 -3.33 13.38
N SER A 805 0.79 -4.27 13.87
CA SER A 805 0.69 -4.78 15.24
C SER A 805 1.41 -3.92 16.27
N GLU A 806 2.59 -3.39 15.92
CA GLU A 806 3.52 -2.65 16.79
C GLU A 806 4.04 -1.38 16.08
N PRO A 807 3.16 -0.40 15.76
CA PRO A 807 3.55 0.81 15.01
C PRO A 807 4.64 1.65 15.68
N GLU A 808 4.76 1.57 17.01
CA GLU A 808 5.76 2.24 17.84
C GLU A 808 7.21 1.92 17.38
N LEU A 809 7.46 0.70 16.88
CA LEU A 809 8.78 0.26 16.41
C LEU A 809 9.30 1.07 15.21
N PHE A 810 8.42 1.80 14.52
CA PHE A 810 8.74 2.55 13.31
C PHE A 810 8.69 4.07 13.53
N GLN A 811 8.58 4.54 14.77
CA GLN A 811 8.65 5.97 15.08
C GLN A 811 10.03 6.54 14.70
N GLY A 812 10.05 7.77 14.18
CA GLY A 812 11.26 8.43 13.67
C GLY A 812 11.80 7.90 12.33
N LEU A 813 11.27 6.78 11.82
CA LEU A 813 11.64 6.27 10.49
C LEU A 813 10.75 6.91 9.42
N LEU A 814 11.35 7.62 8.46
CA LEU A 814 10.63 8.10 7.28
C LEU A 814 10.81 7.15 6.10
N THR A 815 12.01 6.57 5.94
CA THR A 815 12.33 5.65 4.83
C THR A 815 12.79 4.31 5.39
N LEU A 816 12.11 3.24 5.00
CA LEU A 816 12.45 1.86 5.34
C LEU A 816 13.33 1.28 4.24
N ARG A 817 14.60 1.00 4.57
CA ARG A 817 15.59 0.47 3.63
C ARG A 817 15.71 -1.03 3.85
N VAL A 818 15.05 -1.83 3.01
CA VAL A 818 14.94 -3.28 3.22
C VAL A 818 16.32 -3.95 3.22
N GLY A 819 17.20 -3.55 2.31
CA GLY A 819 18.57 -4.05 2.27
C GLY A 819 19.39 -3.74 3.53
N TYR A 820 19.09 -2.63 4.23
CA TYR A 820 19.76 -2.30 5.49
C TYR A 820 19.22 -3.15 6.64
N LEU A 821 17.92 -3.44 6.65
CA LEU A 821 17.33 -4.34 7.65
C LEU A 821 17.94 -5.76 7.55
N ILE A 822 18.09 -6.28 6.32
CA ILE A 822 18.76 -7.57 6.08
C ILE A 822 20.21 -7.53 6.57
N LEU A 823 20.94 -6.46 6.25
CA LEU A 823 22.32 -6.28 6.71
C LEU A 823 22.42 -6.25 8.24
N LEU A 824 21.50 -5.59 8.92
CA LEU A 824 21.51 -5.51 10.38
C LEU A 824 21.25 -6.86 11.04
N ILE A 825 20.27 -7.62 10.55
CA ILE A 825 20.02 -9.00 11.01
C ILE A 825 21.27 -9.85 10.80
N THR A 826 21.88 -9.76 9.62
CA THR A 826 23.10 -10.49 9.28
C THR A 826 24.26 -10.11 10.20
N SER A 827 24.43 -8.82 10.48
CA SER A 827 25.46 -8.30 11.37
C SER A 827 25.29 -8.75 12.82
N GLU A 828 24.05 -8.82 13.31
CA GLU A 828 23.77 -9.33 14.64
C GLU A 828 24.09 -10.82 14.76
N LEU A 829 23.70 -11.61 13.75
CA LEU A 829 24.02 -13.04 13.66
C LEU A 829 25.54 -13.30 13.56
N ALA A 830 26.26 -12.51 12.76
CA ALA A 830 27.72 -12.62 12.63
C ALA A 830 28.41 -12.44 13.99
N ARG A 831 27.94 -11.49 14.80
CA ARG A 831 28.46 -11.23 16.15
C ARG A 831 28.08 -12.35 17.12
N GLU A 832 26.82 -12.81 17.10
CA GLU A 832 26.31 -13.86 17.98
C GLU A 832 27.03 -15.20 17.74
N LEU A 833 27.29 -15.53 16.48
CA LEU A 833 27.90 -16.79 16.07
C LEU A 833 29.43 -16.73 15.94
N HIS A 834 30.04 -15.55 16.04
CA HIS A 834 31.46 -15.31 15.80
C HIS A 834 31.93 -15.76 14.41
N VAL A 835 31.11 -15.51 13.39
CA VAL A 835 31.36 -15.89 11.99
C VAL A 835 31.46 -14.66 11.08
N THR A 836 31.88 -14.87 9.85
CA THR A 836 31.94 -13.80 8.83
C THR A 836 30.53 -13.41 8.33
N GLN A 837 30.38 -12.22 7.69
CA GLN A 837 29.05 -11.71 7.30
C GLN A 837 28.31 -12.57 6.27
N ASP A 838 29.02 -13.23 5.37
CA ASP A 838 28.50 -14.20 4.40
C ASP A 838 28.08 -15.51 5.09
N GLU A 839 28.87 -16.04 6.02
CA GLU A 839 28.48 -17.21 6.81
C GLU A 839 27.22 -16.94 7.65
N ALA A 840 27.12 -15.75 8.22
CA ALA A 840 25.92 -15.29 8.92
C ALA A 840 24.72 -15.09 7.97
N TYR A 841 24.95 -14.64 6.73
CA TYR A 841 23.91 -14.49 5.73
C TYR A 841 23.40 -15.85 5.23
N ASP A 842 24.30 -16.80 5.01
CA ASP A 842 23.91 -18.18 4.68
C ASP A 842 23.17 -18.84 5.84
N TYR A 843 23.52 -18.53 7.10
CA TYR A 843 22.75 -18.94 8.26
C TYR A 843 21.36 -18.28 8.30
N LEU A 844 21.26 -16.98 8.01
CA LEU A 844 19.98 -16.27 7.87
C LEU A 844 19.08 -16.93 6.82
N MET A 845 19.64 -17.40 5.70
CA MET A 845 18.90 -18.12 4.67
C MET A 845 18.36 -19.48 5.12
N GLN A 846 18.88 -20.04 6.21
CA GLN A 846 18.42 -21.31 6.78
C GLN A 846 17.34 -21.11 7.85
N LEU A 847 17.17 -19.90 8.37
CA LEU A 847 16.17 -19.61 9.39
C LEU A 847 14.76 -19.76 8.82
N SER A 848 13.86 -20.31 9.61
CA SER A 848 12.44 -20.35 9.28
C SER A 848 11.86 -18.93 9.10
N PRO A 849 10.80 -18.77 8.29
CA PRO A 849 10.05 -17.51 8.19
C PRO A 849 9.77 -16.83 9.54
N PHE A 850 9.34 -17.58 10.55
CA PHE A 850 9.05 -17.08 11.89
C PHE A 850 10.32 -16.57 12.59
N GLU A 851 11.43 -17.31 12.53
CA GLU A 851 12.70 -16.87 13.11
C GLU A 851 13.21 -15.57 12.46
N VAL A 852 13.12 -15.45 11.13
CA VAL A 852 13.52 -14.21 10.42
C VAL A 852 12.65 -13.03 10.87
N LYS A 853 11.33 -13.22 10.99
CA LYS A 853 10.41 -12.19 11.52
C LYS A 853 10.80 -11.76 12.94
N MET A 854 11.14 -12.71 13.80
CA MET A 854 11.55 -12.42 15.19
C MET A 854 12.88 -11.67 15.26
N ARG A 855 13.87 -12.06 14.44
CA ARG A 855 15.14 -11.33 14.32
C ARG A 855 14.93 -9.89 13.81
N LEU A 856 14.07 -9.71 12.82
CA LEU A 856 13.70 -8.36 12.34
C LEU A 856 13.12 -7.49 13.46
N ARG A 857 12.18 -8.05 14.25
CA ARG A 857 11.58 -7.34 15.39
C ARG A 857 12.62 -6.98 16.45
N GLN A 858 13.59 -7.86 16.73
CA GLN A 858 14.70 -7.58 17.65
C GLN A 858 15.55 -6.40 17.17
N VAL A 859 15.94 -6.41 15.89
CA VAL A 859 16.70 -5.31 15.27
C VAL A 859 15.95 -3.97 15.34
N LEU A 860 14.64 -3.97 15.09
CA LEU A 860 13.81 -2.77 15.18
C LEU A 860 13.64 -2.26 16.62
N THR A 861 13.59 -3.16 17.61
CA THR A 861 13.56 -2.78 19.03
C THR A 861 14.88 -2.12 19.46
N GLY A 862 16.03 -2.58 18.93
CA GLY A 862 17.37 -2.06 19.25
C GLY A 862 17.80 -0.79 18.50
N TYR A 863 16.90 -0.15 17.74
CA TYR A 863 17.21 0.84 16.69
C TYR A 863 17.83 2.17 17.18
N THR A 864 17.78 2.48 18.49
CA THR A 864 18.32 3.74 19.05
C THR A 864 19.86 3.77 19.06
N GLY A 865 20.50 4.13 17.93
CA GLY A 865 21.95 4.41 17.86
C GLY A 865 22.73 3.92 16.62
N MET A 866 22.04 3.51 15.55
CA MET A 866 22.61 2.58 14.57
C MET A 866 23.63 3.14 13.56
N SER A 867 23.72 4.46 13.37
CA SER A 867 24.73 5.05 12.47
C SER A 867 26.17 4.80 12.96
N ASN A 868 26.37 4.58 14.25
CA ASN A 868 27.68 4.30 14.84
C ASN A 868 28.07 2.82 14.73
N LEU A 869 27.09 1.91 14.84
CA LEU A 869 27.31 0.45 14.73
C LEU A 869 27.69 0.03 13.30
N LEU A 870 27.02 0.58 12.27
CA LEU A 870 27.39 0.32 10.87
C LEU A 870 28.80 0.83 10.56
N ARG A 871 29.18 2.00 11.10
CA ARG A 871 30.50 2.58 10.88
C ARG A 871 31.61 1.76 11.54
N GLN A 872 31.40 1.27 12.76
CA GLN A 872 32.36 0.38 13.46
C GLN A 872 32.59 -0.94 12.70
N GLN A 873 31.62 -1.41 11.92
CA GLN A 873 31.74 -2.66 11.16
C GLN A 873 32.36 -2.50 9.77
N GLU A 874 32.37 -1.29 9.22
CA GLU A 874 33.06 -0.99 7.96
C GLU A 874 34.54 -0.61 8.20
N SER A 875 34.96 -0.55 9.46
CA SER A 875 36.33 -0.25 9.85
C SER A 875 37.31 -1.37 9.48
N LEU A 876 38.49 -0.98 8.98
CA LEU A 876 39.63 -1.83 8.66
C LEU A 876 40.68 -1.68 9.76
N HIS A 877 40.92 -2.71 10.55
CA HIS A 877 41.92 -2.68 11.60
C HIS A 877 43.30 -2.94 11.00
N VAL A 878 44.20 -1.99 11.23
CA VAL A 878 45.57 -2.05 10.74
C VAL A 878 46.53 -2.10 11.91
N LYS A 879 47.43 -3.10 11.90
CA LYS A 879 48.42 -3.36 12.97
C LYS A 879 49.52 -2.30 13.10
N GLN A 880 49.45 -1.21 12.34
CA GLN A 880 50.48 -0.19 12.22
C GLN A 880 49.97 1.17 12.67
N LYS A 881 50.88 2.08 13.00
CA LYS A 881 50.56 3.48 13.24
C LYS A 881 50.32 4.19 11.92
N GLU A 882 49.39 5.14 11.92
CA GLU A 882 49.09 5.96 10.73
C GLU A 882 50.33 6.69 10.18
N SER A 883 51.27 7.08 11.06
CA SER A 883 52.53 7.73 10.71
C SER A 883 53.47 6.88 9.86
N ASP A 884 53.31 5.57 9.90
CA ASP A 884 54.24 4.60 9.31
C ASP A 884 53.77 4.12 7.92
N ILE A 885 52.60 4.61 7.48
CA ILE A 885 51.98 4.27 6.19
C ILE A 885 52.21 5.41 5.20
N ALA A 886 52.82 5.08 4.07
CA ALA A 886 52.97 5.97 2.93
C ALA A 886 51.64 6.09 2.17
N TRP A 887 50.90 7.16 2.44
CA TRP A 887 49.64 7.54 1.77
C TRP A 887 49.92 8.25 0.42
N VAL A 888 50.49 7.53 -0.54
CA VAL A 888 50.89 8.09 -1.84
C VAL A 888 49.90 7.63 -2.92
N VAL A 889 49.24 8.59 -3.59
CA VAL A 889 48.48 8.34 -4.82
C VAL A 889 49.47 8.05 -5.95
N LEU A 890 49.25 7.00 -6.74
CA LEU A 890 50.12 6.64 -7.87
C LEU A 890 50.41 7.85 -8.78
N PRO A 891 51.69 8.18 -9.05
CA PRO A 891 52.04 9.23 -10.02
C PRO A 891 51.72 8.86 -11.48
N GLY A 892 51.45 7.59 -11.78
CA GLY A 892 51.60 7.02 -13.13
C GLY A 892 50.35 6.89 -14.01
N ILE A 893 49.13 7.16 -13.54
CA ILE A 893 47.92 6.85 -14.33
C ILE A 893 47.52 7.97 -15.31
N ALA A 894 47.96 9.23 -15.11
CA ALA A 894 47.36 10.35 -15.85
C ALA A 894 48.23 11.61 -16.05
N GLU A 895 49.55 11.51 -16.25
CA GLU A 895 50.32 12.70 -16.70
C GLU A 895 50.16 13.02 -18.21
N GLY A 896 49.24 12.37 -18.93
CA GLY A 896 49.04 12.65 -20.37
C GLY A 896 47.70 12.23 -20.99
N ILE A 897 46.65 11.94 -20.21
CA ILE A 897 45.34 11.60 -20.78
C ILE A 897 44.49 12.88 -20.89
N GLU A 898 44.39 13.44 -22.09
CA GLU A 898 43.43 14.51 -22.38
C GLU A 898 41.99 14.02 -22.11
N VAL A 899 41.12 14.92 -21.61
CA VAL A 899 39.72 14.58 -21.31
C VAL A 899 39.07 13.95 -22.55
N PRO A 900 38.65 12.68 -22.49
CA PRO A 900 38.11 11.99 -23.66
C PRO A 900 36.88 12.71 -24.22
N PRO A 901 36.66 12.72 -25.55
CA PRO A 901 35.47 13.31 -26.14
C PRO A 901 34.21 12.60 -25.61
N GLY A 902 33.43 13.31 -24.78
CA GLY A 902 32.26 12.77 -24.08
C GLY A 902 32.42 12.57 -22.56
N GLY A 903 33.57 12.95 -21.99
CA GLY A 903 33.81 12.97 -20.54
C GLY A 903 34.22 11.62 -19.93
N TRP A 904 34.66 11.67 -18.67
CA TRP A 904 35.21 10.50 -17.96
C TRP A 904 34.21 9.35 -17.77
N ARG A 905 32.91 9.65 -17.63
CA ARG A 905 31.89 8.61 -17.53
C ARG A 905 31.83 7.74 -18.79
N ARG A 906 31.83 8.37 -19.98
CA ARG A 906 31.79 7.64 -21.25
C ARG A 906 33.06 6.83 -21.49
N PHE A 907 34.21 7.35 -21.06
CA PHE A 907 35.46 6.61 -21.05
C PHE A 907 35.39 5.36 -20.18
N ARG A 908 34.90 5.48 -18.94
CA ARG A 908 34.72 4.33 -18.04
C ARG A 908 33.75 3.29 -18.57
N GLN A 909 32.66 3.73 -19.23
CA GLN A 909 31.72 2.83 -19.90
C GLN A 909 32.40 2.03 -21.03
N ALA A 910 33.20 2.70 -21.86
CA ALA A 910 33.92 2.06 -22.95
C ALA A 910 34.95 1.05 -22.44
N GLU A 911 35.82 1.46 -21.51
CA GLU A 911 36.87 0.58 -20.96
C GLU A 911 36.26 -0.61 -20.21
N GLY A 912 35.26 -0.37 -19.35
CA GLY A 912 34.58 -1.42 -18.60
C GLY A 912 33.85 -2.44 -19.50
N ALA A 913 33.35 -2.01 -20.66
CA ALA A 913 32.74 -2.92 -21.65
C ALA A 913 33.77 -3.78 -22.39
N THR A 914 35.02 -3.32 -22.54
CA THR A 914 36.07 -4.07 -23.25
C THR A 914 36.68 -5.21 -22.44
N GLY A 915 36.49 -5.21 -21.11
CA GLY A 915 37.08 -6.20 -20.20
C GLY A 915 38.61 -6.14 -20.09
N ARG A 916 39.26 -5.09 -20.62
CA ARG A 916 40.72 -4.96 -20.60
C ARG A 916 41.21 -4.51 -19.23
N VAL A 917 42.29 -5.14 -18.76
CA VAL A 917 43.01 -4.75 -17.54
C VAL A 917 44.47 -4.41 -17.86
N PRO A 918 45.15 -3.56 -17.06
CA PRO A 918 46.54 -3.22 -17.28
C PRO A 918 47.51 -4.42 -17.23
N LYS A 919 48.68 -4.26 -17.85
CA LYS A 919 49.76 -5.26 -17.78
C LYS A 919 50.17 -5.45 -16.31
N GLU A 920 50.28 -6.70 -15.87
CA GLU A 920 50.55 -7.10 -14.48
C GLU A 920 49.40 -6.89 -13.46
N PHE A 921 48.19 -6.49 -13.89
CA PHE A 921 47.04 -6.27 -12.99
C PHE A 921 46.77 -7.44 -12.02
N PHE A 922 46.70 -8.67 -12.51
CA PHE A 922 46.46 -9.83 -11.64
C PHE A 922 47.58 -10.06 -10.63
N LYS A 923 48.84 -9.77 -10.98
CA LYS A 923 49.95 -9.85 -10.02
C LYS A 923 49.88 -8.73 -8.97
N GLN A 924 49.33 -7.57 -9.32
CA GLN A 924 49.08 -6.48 -8.38
C GLN A 924 47.95 -6.84 -7.40
N VAL A 925 46.85 -7.44 -7.89
CA VAL A 925 45.78 -7.96 -7.03
C VAL A 925 46.32 -9.05 -6.10
N TRP A 926 47.16 -9.95 -6.62
CA TRP A 926 47.84 -10.97 -5.80
C TRP A 926 48.69 -10.35 -4.69
N LEU A 927 49.48 -9.32 -5.02
CA LEU A 927 50.27 -8.58 -4.02
C LEU A 927 49.37 -8.01 -2.93
N LEU A 928 48.26 -7.36 -3.29
CA LEU A 928 47.30 -6.82 -2.32
C LEU A 928 46.76 -7.91 -1.36
N MET A 929 46.46 -9.10 -1.87
CA MET A 929 45.99 -10.23 -1.04
C MET A 929 47.02 -10.68 0.00
N GLN A 930 48.32 -10.42 -0.19
CA GLN A 930 49.35 -10.74 0.83
C GLN A 930 49.29 -9.80 2.05
N HIS A 931 48.54 -8.70 1.97
CA HIS A 931 48.46 -7.65 2.98
C HIS A 931 47.08 -7.55 3.65
N CYS A 932 46.11 -8.37 3.25
CA CYS A 932 44.77 -8.40 3.83
C CYS A 932 44.25 -9.83 3.98
N LYS A 933 43.21 -10.02 4.80
CA LYS A 933 42.51 -11.31 4.92
C LYS A 933 41.89 -11.78 3.60
N GLY A 934 41.53 -10.86 2.72
CA GLY A 934 41.02 -11.15 1.39
C GLY A 934 40.32 -9.96 0.75
N LEU A 935 39.78 -10.18 -0.44
CA LEU A 935 39.06 -9.17 -1.22
C LEU A 935 37.61 -9.62 -1.45
N VAL A 936 36.69 -8.67 -1.49
CA VAL A 936 35.31 -8.92 -1.92
C VAL A 936 34.99 -8.00 -3.08
N ILE A 937 34.81 -8.59 -4.27
CA ILE A 937 34.55 -7.90 -5.54
C ILE A 937 33.10 -8.17 -5.91
N GLY A 938 32.26 -7.14 -5.82
CA GLY A 938 30.81 -7.27 -5.95
C GLY A 938 30.12 -7.31 -4.59
N ASP A 939 29.00 -8.03 -4.51
CA ASP A 939 28.16 -7.99 -3.31
C ASP A 939 28.78 -8.72 -2.11
N LYS A 940 28.81 -8.04 -0.96
CA LYS A 940 29.51 -8.48 0.26
C LYS A 940 28.90 -9.67 1.00
N LEU A 941 27.63 -9.97 0.74
CA LEU A 941 26.94 -11.12 1.34
C LEU A 941 26.92 -12.34 0.40
N GLU A 942 27.30 -12.20 -0.87
CA GLU A 942 27.44 -13.33 -1.79
C GLU A 942 28.81 -13.97 -1.55
N ARG A 943 28.78 -15.16 -0.96
CA ARG A 943 29.98 -15.92 -0.59
C ARG A 943 30.88 -16.20 -1.79
N ARG A 944 30.32 -16.36 -3.00
CA ARG A 944 31.08 -16.59 -4.25
C ARG A 944 31.84 -15.36 -4.75
N ASN A 945 31.62 -14.18 -4.16
CA ASN A 945 32.32 -12.94 -4.53
C ASN A 945 33.58 -12.66 -3.68
N ARG A 946 33.93 -13.59 -2.78
CA ARG A 946 35.07 -13.47 -1.87
C ARG A 946 36.30 -14.20 -2.40
N LEU A 947 37.44 -13.52 -2.32
CA LEU A 947 38.78 -14.05 -2.53
C LEU A 947 39.46 -14.17 -1.17
N ASP A 948 39.55 -15.38 -0.63
CA ASP A 948 40.22 -15.62 0.64
C ASP A 948 41.73 -15.72 0.45
N SER A 949 42.50 -14.87 1.14
CA SER A 949 43.95 -14.81 0.97
C SER A 949 44.64 -16.08 1.46
N GLU A 950 44.22 -16.67 2.57
CA GLU A 950 44.88 -17.86 3.13
C GLU A 950 44.69 -19.07 2.20
N ILE A 951 43.48 -19.27 1.70
CA ILE A 951 43.16 -20.37 0.77
C ILE A 951 43.85 -20.13 -0.59
N MET A 952 43.70 -18.95 -1.18
CA MET A 952 44.21 -18.69 -2.54
C MET A 952 45.74 -18.68 -2.60
N LEU A 953 46.41 -18.12 -1.59
CA LEU A 953 47.88 -18.05 -1.55
C LEU A 953 48.53 -19.41 -1.24
N SER A 954 47.79 -20.36 -0.68
CA SER A 954 48.29 -21.72 -0.40
C SER A 954 48.08 -22.69 -1.58
N GLU A 955 47.05 -22.46 -2.40
CA GLU A 955 46.69 -23.35 -3.52
C GLU A 955 47.22 -22.89 -4.89
N MET A 956 47.51 -21.60 -5.09
CA MET A 956 47.83 -21.01 -6.40
C MET A 956 49.08 -20.12 -6.38
N THR A 957 49.46 -19.58 -7.53
CA THR A 957 50.53 -18.57 -7.66
C THR A 957 50.10 -17.35 -8.49
N ALA A 958 50.79 -16.21 -8.30
CA ALA A 958 50.49 -14.94 -8.98
C ALA A 958 50.51 -15.00 -10.53
N GLY A 959 51.19 -15.99 -11.11
CA GLY A 959 51.29 -16.18 -12.56
C GLY A 959 50.32 -17.20 -13.14
N GLU A 960 49.53 -17.89 -12.30
CA GLU A 960 48.62 -18.93 -12.75
C GLU A 960 47.37 -18.37 -13.40
N ARG A 961 46.96 -19.02 -14.50
CA ARG A 961 45.79 -18.64 -15.27
C ARG A 961 44.49 -18.83 -14.48
N ASN A 962 44.43 -19.80 -13.57
CA ASN A 962 43.24 -20.06 -12.76
C ASN A 962 42.93 -18.90 -11.81
N PHE A 963 43.95 -18.33 -11.15
CA PHE A 963 43.77 -17.13 -10.33
C PHE A 963 43.27 -15.93 -11.17
N ALA A 964 43.87 -15.71 -12.34
CA ALA A 964 43.44 -14.65 -13.25
C ALA A 964 41.98 -14.81 -13.70
N LEU A 965 41.58 -16.03 -14.08
CA LEU A 965 40.21 -16.35 -14.48
C LEU A 965 39.20 -16.13 -13.33
N LEU A 966 39.60 -16.39 -12.09
CA LEU A 966 38.73 -16.23 -10.93
C LEU A 966 38.49 -14.75 -10.60
N VAL A 967 39.54 -13.92 -10.62
CA VAL A 967 39.41 -12.45 -10.50
C VAL A 967 38.62 -11.86 -11.67
N GLU A 968 38.89 -12.31 -12.89
CA GLU A 968 38.17 -11.88 -14.10
C GLU A 968 36.69 -12.28 -14.06
N HIS A 969 36.37 -13.49 -13.58
CA HIS A 969 35.00 -13.96 -13.39
C HIS A 969 34.22 -13.03 -12.44
N LEU A 970 34.80 -12.62 -11.31
CA LEU A 970 34.15 -11.68 -10.38
C LEU A 970 33.95 -10.29 -10.98
N LEU A 971 34.94 -9.76 -11.70
CA LEU A 971 34.80 -8.48 -12.40
C LEU A 971 33.76 -8.55 -13.54
N ASN A 972 33.59 -9.72 -14.16
CA ASN A 972 32.59 -9.96 -15.21
C ASN A 972 31.14 -10.01 -14.71
N LYS A 973 30.92 -10.28 -13.41
CA LYS A 973 29.58 -10.21 -12.82
C LYS A 973 29.03 -8.78 -12.71
N ILE A 974 29.90 -7.77 -12.70
CA ILE A 974 29.50 -6.36 -12.60
C ILE A 974 28.83 -5.88 -13.91
N GLU A 975 27.50 -5.74 -13.89
CA GLU A 975 26.71 -5.30 -15.06
C GLU A 975 27.00 -3.85 -15.49
N ALA A 976 27.16 -2.94 -14.53
CA ALA A 976 27.41 -1.54 -14.80
C ALA A 976 28.86 -1.33 -15.25
N THR A 977 29.05 -1.15 -16.56
CA THR A 977 30.38 -0.99 -17.18
C THR A 977 31.21 0.14 -16.55
N GLU A 978 30.61 1.29 -16.23
CA GLU A 978 31.32 2.37 -15.54
C GLU A 978 31.76 1.97 -14.12
N TYR A 979 30.95 1.20 -13.40
CA TYR A 979 31.25 0.76 -12.04
C TYR A 979 32.31 -0.33 -12.02
N ARG A 980 32.29 -1.23 -13.01
CA ARG A 980 33.34 -2.21 -13.23
C ARG A 980 34.70 -1.55 -13.41
N GLN A 981 34.76 -0.49 -14.22
CA GLN A 981 36.00 0.26 -14.41
C GLN A 981 36.48 0.92 -13.11
N VAL A 982 35.57 1.47 -12.29
CA VAL A 982 35.93 2.03 -10.97
C VAL A 982 36.47 0.95 -10.02
N ASN A 983 35.97 -0.29 -10.08
CA ASN A 983 36.52 -1.41 -9.29
C ASN A 983 37.96 -1.74 -9.71
N ILE A 984 38.26 -1.71 -11.02
CA ILE A 984 39.62 -1.89 -11.54
C ILE A 984 40.53 -0.76 -11.05
N GLU A 985 40.09 0.50 -11.18
CA GLU A 985 40.81 1.69 -10.68
C GLU A 985 41.09 1.58 -9.17
N ALA A 986 40.11 1.16 -8.37
CA ALA A 986 40.24 0.98 -6.93
C ALA A 986 41.24 -0.14 -6.56
N LEU A 987 41.21 -1.28 -7.25
CA LEU A 987 42.15 -2.38 -7.03
C LEU A 987 43.59 -1.99 -7.36
N ILE A 988 43.80 -1.23 -8.43
CA ILE A 988 45.13 -0.72 -8.80
C ILE A 988 45.66 0.20 -7.71
N GLU A 989 44.83 1.12 -7.21
CA GLU A 989 45.23 2.05 -6.15
C GLU A 989 45.54 1.32 -4.83
N LEU A 990 44.69 0.38 -4.41
CA LEU A 990 44.93 -0.45 -3.23
C LEU A 990 46.23 -1.27 -3.36
N ALA A 991 46.48 -1.88 -4.53
CA ALA A 991 47.70 -2.63 -4.77
C ALA A 991 48.94 -1.74 -4.74
N ALA A 992 48.85 -0.49 -5.18
CA ALA A 992 49.94 0.47 -5.08
C ALA A 992 50.23 0.91 -3.64
N ILE A 993 49.19 1.10 -2.83
CA ILE A 993 49.33 1.34 -1.39
C ILE A 993 50.05 0.13 -0.75
N ALA A 994 49.63 -1.09 -1.06
CA ALA A 994 50.27 -2.31 -0.56
C ALA A 994 51.76 -2.40 -0.99
N ALA A 995 52.06 -2.12 -2.27
CA ALA A 995 53.43 -2.14 -2.81
C ALA A 995 54.37 -1.14 -2.12
N ASN A 996 53.86 0.06 -1.80
CA ASN A 996 54.62 1.10 -1.10
C ASN A 996 54.74 0.85 0.41
N ASN A 997 53.97 -0.11 0.96
CA ASN A 997 53.92 -0.40 2.39
C ASN A 997 54.12 -1.90 2.66
N PRO A 998 55.33 -2.46 2.55
CA PRO A 998 55.58 -3.91 2.65
C PRO A 998 55.24 -4.53 4.02
N LYS A 999 55.07 -3.71 5.05
CA LYS A 999 54.71 -4.17 6.39
C LYS A 999 53.20 -4.14 6.63
N LEU A 1000 52.41 -3.51 5.75
CA LEU A 1000 50.97 -3.28 5.94
C LEU A 1000 50.25 -4.61 6.15
N GLN A 1001 49.42 -4.70 7.17
CA GLN A 1001 48.61 -5.89 7.46
C GLN A 1001 47.23 -5.44 7.94
N ILE A 1002 46.22 -5.82 7.16
CA ILE A 1002 44.80 -5.52 7.36
C ILE A 1002 44.14 -6.81 7.83
N GLU A 1003 43.48 -6.76 9.00
CA GLU A 1003 42.91 -7.97 9.61
C GLU A 1003 41.60 -8.43 8.94
N GLU A 1004 40.94 -7.54 8.20
CA GLU A 1004 39.65 -7.76 7.56
C GLU A 1004 39.73 -7.93 6.04
N TYR A 1005 38.60 -8.37 5.45
CA TYR A 1005 38.40 -8.33 4.01
C TYR A 1005 38.19 -6.89 3.54
N ILE A 1006 38.82 -6.53 2.42
CA ILE A 1006 38.55 -5.24 1.77
C ILE A 1006 37.34 -5.42 0.85
N VAL A 1007 36.22 -4.81 1.22
CA VAL A 1007 34.97 -4.82 0.43
C VAL A 1007 34.96 -3.62 -0.51
N LEU A 1008 35.10 -3.85 -1.82
CA LEU A 1008 35.23 -2.75 -2.78
C LEU A 1008 33.98 -1.86 -2.84
N ASP A 1009 32.79 -2.44 -2.74
CA ASP A 1009 31.53 -1.70 -2.75
C ASP A 1009 31.41 -0.69 -1.59
N VAL A 1010 31.90 -1.07 -0.41
CA VAL A 1010 31.91 -0.21 0.78
C VAL A 1010 32.94 0.90 0.57
N LEU A 1011 34.16 0.53 0.16
CA LEU A 1011 35.25 1.47 -0.07
C LEU A 1011 34.88 2.54 -1.12
N ILE A 1012 34.38 2.12 -2.28
CA ILE A 1012 33.95 3.01 -3.37
C ILE A 1012 32.74 3.85 -2.92
N GLY A 1013 31.80 3.26 -2.18
CA GLY A 1013 30.65 3.98 -1.64
C GLY A 1013 31.04 5.13 -0.70
N HIS A 1014 32.05 4.92 0.15
CA HIS A 1014 32.62 5.98 0.98
C HIS A 1014 33.41 7.00 0.18
N ALA A 1015 34.14 6.58 -0.86
CA ALA A 1015 34.84 7.50 -1.76
C ALA A 1015 33.86 8.46 -2.45
N VAL A 1016 32.73 7.95 -2.95
CA VAL A 1016 31.63 8.75 -3.54
C VAL A 1016 31.06 9.72 -2.51
N ARG A 1017 30.80 9.26 -1.28
CA ARG A 1017 30.26 10.09 -0.20
C ARG A 1017 31.21 11.23 0.15
N LEU A 1018 32.50 10.94 0.34
CA LEU A 1018 33.52 11.92 0.68
C LEU A 1018 33.67 12.96 -0.44
N ALA A 1019 33.67 12.52 -1.70
CA ALA A 1019 33.72 13.42 -2.86
C ALA A 1019 32.52 14.38 -2.95
N TRP A 1020 31.32 13.90 -2.61
CA TRP A 1020 30.13 14.73 -2.61
C TRP A 1020 30.12 15.76 -1.47
N LEU A 1021 30.45 15.32 -0.25
CA LEU A 1021 30.42 16.15 0.95
C LEU A 1021 31.50 17.24 0.95
N GLU A 1022 32.64 17.02 0.31
CA GLU A 1022 33.69 18.04 0.15
C GLU A 1022 33.18 19.27 -0.61
N ASN A 1023 32.22 19.08 -1.53
CA ASN A 1023 31.59 20.15 -2.30
C ASN A 1023 30.22 20.61 -1.73
N HIS A 1024 29.62 19.87 -0.79
CA HIS A 1024 28.25 20.09 -0.28
C HIS A 1024 28.12 19.89 1.25
N SER A 1025 29.03 20.48 2.04
CA SER A 1025 29.14 20.27 3.49
C SER A 1025 27.85 20.58 4.29
N GLN A 1026 27.01 21.51 3.81
CA GLN A 1026 25.76 21.93 4.46
C GLN A 1026 24.62 20.89 4.38
N ARG A 1027 24.76 19.82 3.59
CA ARG A 1027 23.70 18.81 3.35
C ARG A 1027 24.06 17.43 3.91
N SER A 1028 24.97 17.38 4.88
CA SER A 1028 25.50 16.10 5.42
C SER A 1028 24.42 15.22 6.08
N ASP A 1029 23.39 15.84 6.66
CA ASP A 1029 22.21 15.23 7.27
C ASP A 1029 21.21 14.66 6.25
N ARG A 1030 21.31 15.09 4.98
CA ARG A 1030 20.42 14.69 3.88
C ARG A 1030 21.14 13.98 2.73
N TYR A 1031 22.37 13.50 2.93
CA TYR A 1031 23.16 12.82 1.88
C TYR A 1031 22.38 11.70 1.17
N ASP A 1032 21.51 11.00 1.89
CA ASP A 1032 20.73 9.92 1.32
C ASP A 1032 19.70 10.37 0.26
N GLU A 1033 19.23 11.63 0.31
CA GLU A 1033 18.39 12.24 -0.72
C GLU A 1033 19.19 12.54 -2.00
N ASP A 1034 20.48 12.87 -1.84
CA ASP A 1034 21.38 13.29 -2.93
C ASP A 1034 22.22 12.14 -3.52
N LYS A 1035 22.08 10.91 -2.99
CA LYS A 1035 22.97 9.78 -3.29
C LYS A 1035 23.07 9.44 -4.78
N ALA A 1036 21.97 9.51 -5.52
CA ALA A 1036 21.97 9.27 -6.97
C ALA A 1036 22.80 10.30 -7.73
N SER A 1037 22.70 11.57 -7.33
CA SER A 1037 23.48 12.68 -7.89
C SER A 1037 24.96 12.55 -7.52
N ALA A 1038 25.26 12.11 -6.30
CA ALA A 1038 26.62 11.83 -5.85
C ALA A 1038 27.32 10.79 -6.73
N TRP A 1039 26.67 9.66 -7.03
CA TRP A 1039 27.22 8.64 -7.93
C TRP A 1039 27.42 9.15 -9.35
N ARG A 1040 26.43 9.88 -9.92
CA ARG A 1040 26.59 10.50 -11.25
C ARG A 1040 27.76 11.47 -11.30
N SER A 1041 27.96 12.26 -10.24
CA SER A 1041 29.09 13.18 -10.14
C SER A 1041 30.41 12.41 -10.05
N PHE A 1042 30.47 11.35 -9.24
CA PHE A 1042 31.67 10.55 -9.04
C PHE A 1042 32.12 9.85 -10.33
N TYR A 1043 31.19 9.31 -11.12
CA TYR A 1043 31.54 8.70 -12.42
C TYR A 1043 32.16 9.69 -13.43
N ASN A 1044 31.94 11.00 -13.26
CA ASN A 1044 32.53 12.04 -14.09
C ASN A 1044 33.89 12.56 -13.58
N THR A 1045 34.37 12.06 -12.44
CA THR A 1045 35.69 12.42 -11.91
C THR A 1045 36.81 11.82 -12.76
N SER A 1046 37.99 12.45 -12.76
CA SER A 1046 39.16 11.86 -13.42
C SER A 1046 39.64 10.60 -12.68
N PRO A 1047 40.40 9.68 -13.32
CA PRO A 1047 41.01 8.54 -12.65
C PRO A 1047 41.90 8.95 -11.46
N ARG A 1048 42.55 10.12 -11.54
CA ARG A 1048 43.36 10.68 -10.44
C ARG A 1048 42.50 11.10 -9.25
N ASP A 1049 41.38 11.76 -9.50
CA ASP A 1049 40.45 12.15 -8.44
C ASP A 1049 39.80 10.91 -7.81
N CYS A 1050 39.42 9.92 -8.63
CA CYS A 1050 38.94 8.64 -8.14
C CYS A 1050 39.96 7.96 -7.22
N ALA A 1051 41.21 7.82 -7.65
CA ALA A 1051 42.29 7.29 -6.82
C ALA A 1051 42.47 8.08 -5.52
N SER A 1052 42.43 9.41 -5.57
CA SER A 1052 42.52 10.27 -4.38
C SER A 1052 41.36 10.02 -3.40
N TYR A 1053 40.13 9.86 -3.89
CA TYR A 1053 38.97 9.59 -3.05
C TYR A 1053 38.94 8.15 -2.54
N ILE A 1054 39.45 7.17 -3.29
CA ILE A 1054 39.65 5.80 -2.81
C ILE A 1054 40.67 5.78 -1.67
N LEU A 1055 41.79 6.51 -1.80
CA LEU A 1055 42.76 6.69 -0.72
C LEU A 1055 42.13 7.34 0.51
N LYS A 1056 41.37 8.43 0.33
CA LYS A 1056 40.64 9.11 1.42
C LYS A 1056 39.65 8.17 2.09
N ALA A 1057 38.92 7.35 1.33
CA ALA A 1057 37.96 6.38 1.86
C ALA A 1057 38.65 5.25 2.62
N PHE A 1058 39.73 4.70 2.08
CA PHE A 1058 40.51 3.67 2.75
C PHE A 1058 41.06 4.18 4.08
N ARG A 1059 41.62 5.39 4.10
CA ARG A 1059 42.08 6.06 5.33
C ARG A 1059 40.93 6.34 6.30
N PHE A 1060 39.77 6.78 5.82
CA PHE A 1060 38.59 7.04 6.63
C PHE A 1060 38.05 5.77 7.32
N LEU A 1061 38.14 4.63 6.64
CA LEU A 1061 37.75 3.32 7.15
C LEU A 1061 38.82 2.69 8.03
N THR A 1062 40.07 3.16 8.02
CA THR A 1062 41.14 2.51 8.78
C THR A 1062 41.10 2.90 10.26
N GLU A 1063 41.11 1.89 11.15
CA GLU A 1063 41.35 2.05 12.58
C GLU A 1063 42.77 1.60 12.93
N PHE A 1064 43.56 2.51 13.48
CA PHE A 1064 44.95 2.27 13.87
C PHE A 1064 45.06 1.83 15.34
N VAL A 1065 46.09 1.05 15.65
CA VAL A 1065 46.42 0.68 17.04
C VAL A 1065 46.63 1.94 17.88
N LYS A 1066 45.85 2.10 18.96
CA LYS A 1066 46.01 3.21 19.91
C LYS A 1066 47.23 2.97 20.80
N ASP A 1067 47.99 4.03 21.06
CA ASP A 1067 49.08 4.03 22.04
C ASP A 1067 48.52 3.66 23.43
N PHE A 1068 49.11 2.63 24.06
CA PHE A 1068 48.96 2.37 25.49
C PHE A 1068 49.91 3.27 26.29
#